data_AF-A0A4D6KKJ4-F1
#
_entry.id   AF-A0A4D6KKJ4-F1
#
_cell.length_a   1.000
_cell.length_b   1.000
_cell.length_c   1.000
_cell.angle_alpha   90.00
_cell.angle_beta   90.00
_cell.angle_gamma   90.00
#
_symmetry.space_group_name_H-M   'P 1'
#
loop_
_entity.id
_entity.type
_entity.pdbx_description
1 polymer ?
#
loop_
_entity_poly.entity_id
_entity_poly.type
_entity_poly.pdbx_seq_one_letter_code
_entity_poly.pdbx_strand_id
1 'polypeptide(L)'
;MASVHANVTSLVCKNGNHASQSKFPSSTFLPGFDVVGRVSSAWKKELVPSSMTLVPRATLTFDPPATNADKTKQTKHTIDPASPDFLPLPSFEQCFPKSTKEHREVIHEETGHVLKVPFRRVHLSGEEGHFDTYDTSGPQNINPRIGLPKLREEWVDRRQKIGPPRFTQMYYAKQGIITEEMLYCAAREKLDPEFVRSEVARGRAIIPSNKKHLELEPMIVGRNFLVKVNANIGNSAVASSIEEEVYKVQWATMWGADTVMDLSTGRHIHETREWILRNSSVPVGTVPIYQALEKVNGIAENLTWEVFRETLIEQAEQGVDYFTIHAGVLLRYIPLTAKRMTGIVSRGGSIHAKWCLAYHKENFAYEHWDDILDICNQYDVALSIGDGLRPGSIYDANDTAQFAELLTQGELTRRAWEKDVQVMNEGPGHIPMHKIPENMQKQLEWCNEAPFYTLGPLTTDIAPGYDHITSAIGAANIGALGTALLCYVTPKEHLGLPNRDDVKAGVIAYKIAAHAADLAKGHPHAQAWDDALSKARFEFRWMDQFALSLDPMTAMSFHDETLPSDGAKVAHFCSMCGPKFCSMKITEDVRKYAEKYGYGTAEEALLRGMDAMSAEFQAAKKTISGEQHGEAGGEIYLPEDYVNSKESDYNMKHHPSRAIIHFPPHAIMHTLLLRKWFANHLPCLGVCQRKMEYLMHIILQDCINGVNHLEEHGASFPAGISGNCALYTQFGPANTEKQQIQLVAMPFGHGWKVFKMEEYCCMI
;
A
#
# COMPACT_ATOMS: atom_id res chain seq x y z
N MET A 1 56.58 37.65 -23.47
CA MET A 1 57.03 38.08 -24.82
C MET A 1 55.79 38.44 -25.63
N ALA A 2 55.90 39.35 -26.62
CA ALA A 2 54.94 39.75 -27.68
C ALA A 2 53.42 39.38 -27.57
N SER A 3 52.44 40.27 -27.80
CA SER A 3 52.48 41.71 -28.14
C SER A 3 51.13 42.40 -27.86
N VAL A 4 51.17 43.49 -27.08
CA VAL A 4 50.57 44.84 -27.22
C VAL A 4 49.74 45.14 -28.51
N HIS A 5 48.70 46.00 -28.56
CA HIS A 5 48.16 47.11 -27.71
C HIS A 5 46.60 47.03 -27.60
N ALA A 6 45.81 47.65 -26.69
CA ALA A 6 45.90 48.77 -25.73
C ALA A 6 45.27 50.14 -26.16
N ASN A 7 44.58 50.80 -25.21
CA ASN A 7 43.86 52.10 -25.21
C ASN A 7 42.45 52.12 -25.90
N VAL A 8 41.34 52.63 -25.32
CA VAL A 8 41.03 53.86 -24.53
C VAL A 8 40.95 55.09 -25.46
N THR A 9 39.82 55.81 -25.59
CA THR A 9 39.25 56.78 -24.62
C THR A 9 37.75 57.06 -24.85
N SER A 10 37.07 57.69 -23.88
CA SER A 10 35.64 58.08 -23.89
C SER A 10 35.30 59.34 -24.69
N LEU A 11 34.00 59.54 -24.98
CA LEU A 11 33.38 60.88 -24.99
C LEU A 11 31.95 60.85 -24.39
N VAL A 12 31.38 62.02 -24.08
CA VAL A 12 30.29 62.20 -23.10
C VAL A 12 29.30 63.30 -23.56
N CYS A 13 28.02 63.20 -23.14
CA CYS A 13 26.92 64.19 -23.33
C CYS A 13 26.41 64.34 -24.80
N LYS A 14 25.18 64.83 -25.09
CA LYS A 14 24.01 65.24 -24.26
C LYS A 14 22.68 65.20 -25.06
N ASN A 15 21.58 65.41 -24.34
CA ASN A 15 20.18 65.54 -24.79
C ASN A 15 19.94 66.40 -26.05
N GLY A 16 18.85 66.11 -26.80
CA GLY A 16 18.24 67.01 -27.78
C GLY A 16 16.88 66.49 -28.29
N ASN A 17 15.82 67.31 -28.21
CA ASN A 17 14.43 66.92 -28.54
C ASN A 17 13.94 67.48 -29.90
N HIS A 18 12.93 66.80 -30.45
CA HIS A 18 11.91 67.25 -31.44
C HIS A 18 12.30 67.62 -32.89
N ALA A 19 11.50 67.05 -33.82
CA ALA A 19 10.87 67.68 -35.01
C ALA A 19 11.75 68.30 -36.14
N SER A 20 11.39 68.21 -37.44
CA SER A 20 10.34 67.44 -38.15
C SER A 20 10.50 67.58 -39.68
N GLN A 21 9.93 66.62 -40.46
CA GLN A 21 9.64 66.71 -41.91
C GLN A 21 10.84 66.81 -42.90
N SER A 22 10.79 66.32 -44.16
CA SER A 22 9.85 65.38 -44.82
C SER A 22 10.43 64.83 -46.15
N LYS A 23 10.04 63.60 -46.55
CA LYS A 23 9.54 63.21 -47.90
C LYS A 23 9.25 61.70 -48.02
N PHE A 24 8.20 61.37 -48.79
CA PHE A 24 7.72 60.01 -49.17
C PHE A 24 8.39 59.52 -50.47
N PRO A 25 8.14 58.30 -51.03
CA PRO A 25 7.20 57.18 -50.67
C PRO A 25 7.94 55.85 -50.32
N SER A 26 7.36 54.66 -50.07
CA SER A 26 6.03 54.10 -49.67
C SER A 26 6.28 52.61 -49.22
N SER A 27 5.36 51.67 -48.90
CA SER A 27 3.90 51.56 -49.11
C SER A 27 3.19 50.65 -48.07
N THR A 28 1.86 50.71 -48.15
CA THR A 28 0.74 49.86 -47.64
C THR A 28 0.87 48.32 -47.62
N PHE A 29 0.21 47.55 -46.72
CA PHE A 29 -0.48 47.84 -45.43
C PHE A 29 -0.91 46.52 -44.71
N LEU A 30 -1.18 46.58 -43.38
CA LEU A 30 -2.01 45.64 -42.58
C LEU A 30 -3.07 46.47 -41.83
N PRO A 31 -4.27 45.94 -41.48
CA PRO A 31 -4.57 45.48 -40.10
C PRO A 31 -5.59 44.29 -40.08
N GLY A 32 -6.15 43.78 -38.96
CA GLY A 32 -6.04 44.06 -37.52
C GLY A 32 -7.42 44.10 -36.82
N PHE A 33 -7.49 43.79 -35.51
CA PHE A 33 -8.69 43.86 -34.63
C PHE A 33 -9.17 45.34 -34.43
N ASP A 34 -10.32 45.70 -33.83
CA ASP A 34 -11.14 45.08 -32.76
C ASP A 34 -12.58 45.72 -32.64
N VAL A 35 -13.31 45.42 -31.55
CA VAL A 35 -14.44 46.18 -30.90
C VAL A 35 -15.92 45.78 -31.16
N VAL A 36 -16.50 45.04 -30.18
CA VAL A 36 -17.84 45.16 -29.51
C VAL A 36 -19.15 45.37 -30.32
N GLY A 37 -20.17 44.51 -30.09
CA GLY A 37 -21.57 44.98 -29.95
C GLY A 37 -22.77 44.07 -30.33
N ARG A 38 -23.47 43.53 -29.31
CA ARG A 38 -24.90 43.10 -29.25
C ARG A 38 -25.54 42.13 -30.30
N VAL A 39 -26.08 41.03 -29.75
CA VAL A 39 -27.45 40.48 -29.92
C VAL A 39 -28.02 40.27 -31.34
N SER A 40 -28.22 39.01 -31.74
CA SER A 40 -29.55 38.43 -32.08
C SER A 40 -29.46 36.92 -32.42
N SER A 41 -30.60 36.25 -32.56
CA SER A 41 -30.72 34.77 -32.64
C SER A 41 -31.60 34.28 -33.79
N ALA A 42 -31.09 33.35 -34.61
CA ALA A 42 -31.84 32.30 -35.35
C ALA A 42 -30.81 31.36 -36.03
N TRP A 43 -30.82 30.02 -35.93
CA TRP A 43 -31.83 28.95 -36.10
C TRP A 43 -31.92 28.36 -37.53
N LYS A 44 -31.93 27.01 -37.56
CA LYS A 44 -32.04 26.08 -38.71
C LYS A 44 -30.79 25.93 -39.59
N LYS A 45 -30.52 24.82 -40.29
CA LYS A 45 -30.81 23.35 -40.21
C LYS A 45 -30.92 22.81 -41.65
N GLU A 46 -30.00 21.93 -42.03
CA GLU A 46 -30.10 20.84 -43.02
C GLU A 46 -28.74 20.07 -42.88
N LEU A 47 -28.60 18.74 -42.75
CA LEU A 47 -29.23 17.55 -43.39
C LEU A 47 -28.87 17.47 -44.88
N VAL A 48 -28.47 16.33 -45.49
CA VAL A 48 -28.87 14.92 -45.23
C VAL A 48 -27.62 13.94 -45.30
N PRO A 49 -27.61 12.61 -45.65
CA PRO A 49 -27.02 11.61 -44.73
C PRO A 49 -26.05 10.55 -45.37
N SER A 50 -25.94 9.38 -44.69
CA SER A 50 -25.27 8.10 -45.04
C SER A 50 -23.76 8.02 -44.71
N SER A 51 -23.18 6.85 -44.39
CA SER A 51 -23.70 5.46 -44.45
C SER A 51 -23.45 4.67 -43.15
N MET A 52 -24.10 3.52 -42.98
CA MET A 52 -23.94 2.61 -41.84
C MET A 52 -23.02 1.43 -42.18
N THR A 53 -22.19 1.01 -41.22
CA THR A 53 -21.52 -0.29 -41.19
C THR A 53 -21.61 -0.87 -39.78
N LEU A 54 -22.15 -2.09 -39.65
CA LEU A 54 -22.34 -2.79 -38.39
C LEU A 54 -21.07 -3.56 -38.00
N VAL A 55 -20.56 -3.31 -36.80
CA VAL A 55 -19.52 -4.10 -36.13
C VAL A 55 -20.02 -4.40 -34.71
N PRO A 56 -20.02 -5.66 -34.25
CA PRO A 56 -20.51 -6.00 -32.93
C PRO A 56 -19.57 -5.49 -31.83
N ARG A 57 -19.92 -4.37 -31.19
CA ARG A 57 -19.33 -3.97 -29.90
C ARG A 57 -19.99 -4.75 -28.78
N ALA A 58 -19.19 -5.49 -28.01
CA ALA A 58 -19.57 -5.91 -26.68
C ALA A 58 -19.56 -4.67 -25.77
N THR A 59 -20.72 -4.06 -25.56
CA THR A 59 -20.88 -2.91 -24.66
C THR A 59 -21.07 -3.42 -23.24
N LEU A 60 -20.12 -3.13 -22.35
CA LEU A 60 -20.36 -3.21 -20.92
C LEU A 60 -21.42 -2.16 -20.56
N THR A 61 -22.63 -2.60 -20.23
CA THR A 61 -23.71 -1.75 -19.76
C THR A 61 -23.47 -1.34 -18.31
N PHE A 62 -22.56 -0.39 -18.11
CA PHE A 62 -22.70 0.51 -16.97
C PHE A 62 -23.94 1.36 -17.20
N ASP A 63 -25.01 1.09 -16.46
CA ASP A 63 -26.13 2.03 -16.40
C ASP A 63 -25.62 3.37 -15.84
N PRO A 64 -25.97 4.50 -16.45
CA PRO A 64 -25.64 5.81 -15.89
C PRO A 64 -26.35 5.95 -14.53
N PRO A 65 -25.70 6.53 -13.50
CA PRO A 65 -26.36 6.78 -12.22
C PRO A 65 -27.69 7.51 -12.43
N ALA A 66 -28.75 7.02 -11.78
CA ALA A 66 -30.10 7.56 -11.91
C ALA A 66 -30.08 9.08 -11.73
N THR A 67 -30.80 9.81 -12.58
CA THR A 67 -30.69 11.27 -12.71
C THR A 67 -31.28 12.04 -11.53
N ASN A 68 -30.59 11.98 -10.38
CA ASN A 68 -30.66 12.99 -9.34
C ASN A 68 -30.12 14.30 -9.93
N ALA A 69 -31.02 15.12 -10.44
CA ALA A 69 -30.75 16.50 -10.84
C ALA A 69 -30.56 17.43 -9.63
N ASP A 70 -29.84 16.97 -8.59
CA ASP A 70 -29.24 17.89 -7.63
C ASP A 70 -28.10 18.61 -8.35
N LYS A 71 -28.03 19.91 -8.14
CA LYS A 71 -27.16 20.79 -8.92
C LYS A 71 -25.70 20.49 -8.57
N THR A 72 -24.79 20.77 -9.50
CA THR A 72 -23.37 20.95 -9.20
C THR A 72 -23.21 22.13 -8.25
N LYS A 73 -23.39 21.87 -6.96
CA LYS A 73 -23.09 22.78 -5.87
C LYS A 73 -21.60 23.05 -5.94
N GLN A 74 -21.23 24.26 -6.34
CA GLN A 74 -19.88 24.77 -6.08
C GLN A 74 -19.61 24.55 -4.58
N THR A 75 -18.46 23.95 -4.27
CA THR A 75 -18.02 23.75 -2.88
C THR A 75 -18.07 25.08 -2.16
N LYS A 76 -19.01 25.22 -1.23
CA LYS A 76 -19.16 26.46 -0.47
C LYS A 76 -17.95 26.59 0.44
N HIS A 77 -17.23 27.70 0.33
CA HIS A 77 -16.31 28.09 1.38
C HIS A 77 -17.09 28.27 2.70
N THR A 78 -16.45 27.93 3.82
CA THR A 78 -16.98 28.15 5.17
C THR A 78 -17.43 29.60 5.32
N ILE A 79 -18.68 29.82 5.76
CA ILE A 79 -19.28 31.17 5.83
C ILE A 79 -18.81 31.90 7.10
N ASP A 80 -18.68 31.16 8.20
CA ASP A 80 -18.17 31.64 9.48
C ASP A 80 -17.15 30.61 10.02
N PRO A 81 -15.84 30.88 10.00
CA PRO A 81 -14.83 29.95 10.50
C PRO A 81 -14.88 29.75 12.01
N ALA A 82 -15.59 30.61 12.76
CA ALA A 82 -15.85 30.41 14.18
C ALA A 82 -17.10 29.54 14.45
N SER A 83 -17.89 29.18 13.44
CA SER A 83 -19.12 28.39 13.59
C SER A 83 -19.44 27.43 12.42
N PRO A 84 -18.51 26.59 11.93
CA PRO A 84 -18.70 25.79 10.71
C PRO A 84 -19.87 24.79 10.79
N ASP A 85 -20.57 24.57 9.67
CA ASP A 85 -21.80 23.76 9.62
C ASP A 85 -21.53 22.26 9.39
N PHE A 86 -20.97 21.59 10.40
CA PHE A 86 -20.51 20.21 10.32
C PHE A 86 -21.61 19.20 9.94
N LEU A 87 -21.32 18.37 8.93
CA LEU A 87 -22.17 17.28 8.47
C LEU A 87 -21.99 16.02 9.33
N PRO A 88 -23.05 15.25 9.62
CA PRO A 88 -22.92 13.96 10.29
C PRO A 88 -22.23 12.92 9.40
N LEU A 89 -21.41 12.09 10.03
CA LEU A 89 -20.78 10.91 9.42
C LEU A 89 -21.74 9.69 9.44
N PRO A 90 -21.49 8.68 8.60
CA PRO A 90 -21.97 7.33 8.86
C PRO A 90 -21.48 6.85 10.22
N SER A 91 -22.32 6.11 10.95
CA SER A 91 -21.95 5.64 12.30
C SER A 91 -20.94 4.49 12.26
N PHE A 92 -20.25 4.26 13.38
CA PHE A 92 -19.29 3.16 13.53
C PHE A 92 -19.91 1.80 13.18
N GLU A 93 -21.18 1.58 13.55
CA GLU A 93 -21.93 0.35 13.27
C GLU A 93 -22.35 0.22 11.80
N GLN A 94 -22.47 1.34 11.08
CA GLN A 94 -22.70 1.36 9.63
C GLN A 94 -21.41 1.08 8.84
N CYS A 95 -20.25 1.52 9.34
CA CYS A 95 -18.95 1.17 8.76
C CYS A 95 -18.54 -0.28 9.10
N PHE A 96 -18.75 -0.69 10.34
CA PHE A 96 -18.28 -1.96 10.91
C PHE A 96 -19.45 -2.74 11.56
N PRO A 97 -20.36 -3.31 10.75
CA PRO A 97 -21.40 -4.21 11.24
C PRO A 97 -20.79 -5.35 12.07
N LYS A 98 -21.54 -5.80 13.09
CA LYS A 98 -21.09 -6.77 14.11
C LYS A 98 -19.85 -6.37 14.92
N SER A 99 -19.43 -5.10 14.91
CA SER A 99 -18.31 -4.63 15.75
C SER A 99 -18.77 -3.75 16.91
N THR A 100 -18.04 -3.78 18.03
CA THR A 100 -18.14 -2.81 19.12
C THR A 100 -16.79 -2.14 19.36
N LYS A 101 -16.80 -0.88 19.83
CA LYS A 101 -15.61 -0.17 20.31
C LYS A 101 -15.43 -0.46 21.80
N GLU A 102 -14.38 -1.19 22.12
CA GLU A 102 -14.04 -1.64 23.47
C GLU A 102 -12.82 -0.89 24.00
N HIS A 103 -12.58 -0.96 25.31
CA HIS A 103 -11.40 -0.37 25.95
C HIS A 103 -10.76 -1.36 26.92
N ARG A 104 -9.43 -1.47 26.90
CA ARG A 104 -8.65 -2.14 27.93
C ARG A 104 -8.23 -1.11 28.97
N GLU A 105 -8.63 -1.32 30.21
CA GLU A 105 -8.14 -0.51 31.33
C GLU A 105 -6.78 -1.04 31.79
N VAL A 106 -5.79 -0.14 31.88
CA VAL A 106 -4.46 -0.41 32.45
C VAL A 106 -4.11 0.70 33.44
N ILE A 107 -3.41 0.37 34.52
CA ILE A 107 -3.07 1.34 35.58
C ILE A 107 -1.60 1.72 35.44
N HIS A 108 -1.32 3.02 35.38
CA HIS A 108 0.05 3.52 35.37
C HIS A 108 0.58 3.62 36.81
N GLU A 109 1.44 2.67 37.21
CA GLU A 109 1.81 2.44 38.62
C GLU A 109 2.40 3.67 39.35
N GLU A 110 3.19 4.50 38.67
CA GLU A 110 3.83 5.70 39.27
C GLU A 110 2.82 6.83 39.58
N THR A 111 1.64 6.80 38.96
CA THR A 111 0.65 7.89 39.04
C THR A 111 -0.71 7.45 39.58
N GLY A 112 -1.04 6.16 39.48
CA GLY A 112 -2.38 5.64 39.71
C GLY A 112 -3.38 5.98 38.60
N HIS A 113 -2.95 6.61 37.50
CA HIS A 113 -3.84 6.98 36.39
C HIS A 113 -4.38 5.71 35.70
N VAL A 114 -5.70 5.63 35.53
CA VAL A 114 -6.36 4.53 34.80
C VAL A 114 -6.49 4.92 33.33
N LEU A 115 -5.69 4.28 32.49
CA LEU A 115 -5.65 4.54 31.05
C LEU A 115 -6.66 3.63 30.33
N LYS A 116 -7.46 4.21 29.42
CA LYS A 116 -8.44 3.46 28.62
C LYS A 116 -7.96 3.34 27.18
N VAL A 117 -7.44 2.16 26.84
CA VAL A 117 -6.76 1.89 25.56
C VAL A 117 -7.75 1.20 24.60
N PRO A 118 -8.15 1.84 23.49
CA PRO A 118 -9.24 1.36 22.64
C PRO A 118 -8.81 0.20 21.73
N PHE A 119 -9.77 -0.65 21.40
CA PHE A 119 -9.69 -1.67 20.36
C PHE A 119 -11.09 -1.94 19.80
N ARG A 120 -11.16 -2.51 18.59
CA ARG A 120 -12.43 -2.93 17.98
C ARG A 120 -12.61 -4.43 18.17
N ARG A 121 -13.74 -4.82 18.75
CA ARG A 121 -14.15 -6.23 18.90
C ARG A 121 -15.15 -6.59 17.82
N VAL A 122 -14.78 -7.52 16.94
CA VAL A 122 -15.66 -8.10 15.92
C VAL A 122 -16.33 -9.35 16.51
N HIS A 123 -17.66 -9.39 16.59
CA HIS A 123 -18.42 -10.49 17.18
C HIS A 123 -18.72 -11.58 16.14
N LEU A 124 -18.32 -12.82 16.41
CA LEU A 124 -18.37 -13.96 15.48
C LEU A 124 -19.49 -14.95 15.87
N SER A 125 -19.96 -15.76 14.92
CA SER A 125 -21.03 -16.75 15.15
C SER A 125 -20.52 -18.15 15.53
N GLY A 126 -19.23 -18.42 15.34
CA GLY A 126 -18.57 -19.68 15.73
C GLY A 126 -17.99 -19.67 17.15
N GLU A 127 -17.40 -20.80 17.55
CA GLU A 127 -16.88 -21.06 18.91
C GLU A 127 -15.82 -20.06 19.42
N GLU A 128 -15.16 -19.33 18.51
CA GLU A 128 -14.19 -18.27 18.85
C GLU A 128 -14.86 -17.06 19.51
N GLY A 129 -16.15 -16.83 19.25
CA GLY A 129 -16.97 -15.76 19.83
C GLY A 129 -16.63 -14.34 19.36
N HIS A 130 -15.35 -13.96 19.27
CA HIS A 130 -14.93 -12.63 18.82
C HIS A 130 -13.48 -12.57 18.32
N PHE A 131 -13.12 -11.45 17.67
CA PHE A 131 -11.76 -11.08 17.30
C PHE A 131 -11.46 -9.61 17.66
N ASP A 132 -10.31 -9.35 18.31
CA ASP A 132 -9.91 -8.03 18.78
C ASP A 132 -8.81 -7.40 17.91
N THR A 133 -9.20 -6.41 17.10
CA THR A 133 -8.34 -5.67 16.17
C THR A 133 -8.04 -4.24 16.65
N TYR A 134 -7.00 -3.62 16.09
CA TYR A 134 -6.60 -2.24 16.40
C TYR A 134 -7.68 -1.25 15.93
N ASP A 135 -7.85 -0.14 16.65
CA ASP A 135 -8.85 0.88 16.33
C ASP A 135 -8.28 2.29 16.49
N THR A 136 -8.48 3.10 15.45
CA THR A 136 -8.07 4.50 15.30
C THR A 136 -9.26 5.47 15.26
N SER A 137 -10.50 4.97 15.25
CA SER A 137 -11.71 5.77 14.98
C SER A 137 -11.99 6.88 16.00
N GLY A 138 -11.38 6.82 17.18
CA GLY A 138 -11.61 7.77 18.27
C GLY A 138 -12.99 7.66 18.94
N PRO A 139 -13.31 8.58 19.86
CA PRO A 139 -14.63 8.68 20.48
C PRO A 139 -15.72 9.04 19.45
N GLN A 140 -16.81 8.27 19.43
CA GLN A 140 -17.88 8.38 18.44
C GLN A 140 -19.01 9.32 18.89
N ASN A 141 -19.76 9.86 17.92
CA ASN A 141 -20.96 10.69 18.12
C ASN A 141 -20.75 11.98 18.94
N ILE A 142 -19.52 12.48 19.02
CA ILE A 142 -19.19 13.77 19.64
C ILE A 142 -19.53 14.92 18.68
N ASN A 143 -20.13 16.00 19.20
CA ASN A 143 -20.43 17.21 18.42
C ASN A 143 -19.12 17.98 18.15
N PRO A 144 -18.70 18.20 16.88
CA PRO A 144 -17.41 18.83 16.61
C PRO A 144 -17.28 20.28 17.09
N ARG A 145 -18.41 20.94 17.41
CA ARG A 145 -18.47 22.28 18.02
C ARG A 145 -18.05 22.29 19.52
N ILE A 146 -17.94 21.12 20.15
CA ILE A 146 -17.49 20.95 21.55
C ILE A 146 -16.02 20.51 21.59
N GLY A 147 -15.58 19.71 20.61
CA GLY A 147 -14.29 19.00 20.65
C GLY A 147 -14.37 17.68 21.42
N LEU A 148 -13.30 16.88 21.30
CA LEU A 148 -13.16 15.59 21.98
C LEU A 148 -12.80 15.74 23.47
N PRO A 149 -13.04 14.70 24.29
CA PRO A 149 -12.60 14.69 25.69
C PRO A 149 -11.07 14.75 25.81
N LYS A 150 -10.58 15.63 26.68
CA LYS A 150 -9.15 15.87 26.93
C LYS A 150 -8.49 14.79 27.80
N LEU A 151 -8.49 13.55 27.34
CA LEU A 151 -8.09 12.36 28.12
C LEU A 151 -6.67 12.42 28.69
N ARG A 152 -5.75 13.22 28.11
CA ARG A 152 -4.35 13.36 28.57
C ARG A 152 -4.13 14.49 29.59
N GLU A 153 -5.15 15.30 29.90
CA GLU A 153 -5.00 16.56 30.65
C GLU A 153 -4.29 16.34 32.00
N GLU A 154 -4.77 15.41 32.84
CA GLU A 154 -4.18 15.11 34.15
C GLU A 154 -2.72 14.63 34.08
N TRP A 155 -2.35 13.88 33.04
CA TRP A 155 -1.00 13.30 32.86
C TRP A 155 0.01 14.41 32.56
N VAL A 156 -0.34 15.30 31.62
CA VAL A 156 0.45 16.49 31.29
C VAL A 156 0.54 17.42 32.50
N ASP A 157 -0.57 17.67 33.18
CA ASP A 157 -0.66 18.61 34.29
C ASP A 157 0.19 18.15 35.50
N ARG A 158 0.24 16.84 35.78
CA ARG A 158 1.15 16.25 36.77
C ARG A 158 2.61 16.50 36.41
N ARG A 159 3.02 16.17 35.19
CA ARG A 159 4.42 16.32 34.74
C ARG A 159 4.83 17.79 34.67
N GLN A 160 3.93 18.69 34.30
CA GLN A 160 4.20 20.14 34.32
C GLN A 160 4.32 20.71 35.74
N LYS A 161 3.63 20.15 36.74
CA LYS A 161 3.81 20.50 38.17
C LYS A 161 5.14 20.01 38.75
N ILE A 162 5.75 18.96 38.18
CA ILE A 162 7.11 18.50 38.53
C ILE A 162 8.18 19.44 37.94
N GLY A 163 7.92 20.03 36.77
CA GLY A 163 8.79 21.03 36.13
C GLY A 163 10.11 20.45 35.55
N PRO A 164 10.06 19.41 34.69
CA PRO A 164 11.26 18.87 34.05
C PRO A 164 11.91 19.88 33.07
N PRO A 165 13.23 19.74 32.79
CA PRO A 165 13.95 20.65 31.88
C PRO A 165 13.57 20.48 30.39
N ARG A 166 12.97 19.34 30.03
CA ARG A 166 12.49 18.99 28.69
C ARG A 166 11.17 18.22 28.86
N PHE A 167 10.24 18.35 27.91
CA PHE A 167 8.91 17.74 28.01
C PHE A 167 8.74 16.47 27.16
N THR A 168 9.79 16.01 26.46
CA THR A 168 9.67 15.02 25.39
C THR A 168 9.63 13.56 25.87
N GLN A 169 8.94 12.68 25.13
CA GLN A 169 8.95 11.24 25.44
C GLN A 169 10.37 10.64 25.36
N MET A 170 11.22 11.12 24.45
CA MET A 170 12.63 10.72 24.38
C MET A 170 13.43 11.15 25.63
N TYR A 171 13.18 12.36 26.18
CA TYR A 171 13.82 12.79 27.42
C TYR A 171 13.44 11.88 28.59
N TYR A 172 12.14 11.66 28.82
CA TYR A 172 11.67 10.76 29.89
C TYR A 172 12.20 9.34 29.71
N ALA A 173 12.15 8.81 28.49
CA ALA A 173 12.66 7.49 28.17
C ALA A 173 14.15 7.36 28.51
N LYS A 174 14.98 8.35 28.19
CA LYS A 174 16.41 8.40 28.55
C LYS A 174 16.67 8.54 30.05
N GLN A 175 15.73 9.08 30.83
CA GLN A 175 15.82 9.08 32.30
C GLN A 175 15.42 7.73 32.92
N GLY A 176 14.99 6.74 32.13
CA GLY A 176 14.44 5.48 32.64
C GLY A 176 12.97 5.58 33.09
N ILE A 177 12.29 6.69 32.77
CA ILE A 177 10.88 6.90 33.13
C ILE A 177 10.01 6.29 32.02
N ILE A 178 9.07 5.43 32.43
CA ILE A 178 7.92 5.02 31.61
C ILE A 178 6.82 6.05 31.87
N THR A 179 6.21 6.57 30.80
CA THR A 179 5.12 7.54 30.89
C THR A 179 3.75 6.90 30.64
N GLU A 180 2.68 7.62 30.96
CA GLU A 180 1.33 7.23 30.61
C GLU A 180 1.17 6.94 29.11
N GLU A 181 1.77 7.75 28.22
CA GLU A 181 1.73 7.48 26.78
C GLU A 181 2.52 6.22 26.39
N MET A 182 3.68 5.94 27.01
CA MET A 182 4.43 4.71 26.74
C MET A 182 3.65 3.45 27.15
N LEU A 183 3.02 3.46 28.33
CA LEU A 183 2.16 2.36 28.78
C LEU A 183 0.92 2.21 27.88
N TYR A 184 0.32 3.31 27.45
CA TYR A 184 -0.81 3.33 26.52
C TYR A 184 -0.44 2.65 25.19
N CYS A 185 0.68 3.06 24.58
CA CYS A 185 1.18 2.46 23.35
C CYS A 185 1.52 0.97 23.53
N ALA A 186 2.21 0.60 24.61
CA ALA A 186 2.53 -0.80 24.91
C ALA A 186 1.27 -1.68 24.98
N ALA A 187 0.24 -1.23 25.70
CA ALA A 187 -1.03 -1.93 25.81
C ALA A 187 -1.80 -2.00 24.46
N ARG A 188 -1.69 -0.99 23.59
CA ARG A 188 -2.33 -0.93 22.26
C ARG A 188 -1.66 -1.89 21.27
N GLU A 189 -0.34 -1.96 21.29
CA GLU A 189 0.49 -2.88 20.47
C GLU A 189 0.55 -4.32 21.03
N LYS A 190 0.06 -4.55 22.26
CA LYS A 190 0.18 -5.82 23.01
C LYS A 190 1.64 -6.20 23.34
N LEU A 191 2.48 -5.19 23.59
CA LEU A 191 3.91 -5.30 23.89
C LEU A 191 4.22 -4.81 25.31
N ASP A 192 5.49 -4.96 25.73
CA ASP A 192 5.99 -4.57 27.04
C ASP A 192 6.30 -3.05 27.14
N PRO A 193 5.96 -2.36 28.26
CA PRO A 193 6.21 -0.92 28.43
C PRO A 193 7.70 -0.52 28.51
N GLU A 194 8.57 -1.38 29.07
CA GLU A 194 10.01 -1.14 29.11
C GLU A 194 10.64 -1.36 27.72
N PHE A 195 10.11 -2.28 26.91
CA PHE A 195 10.46 -2.38 25.48
C PHE A 195 10.10 -1.10 24.70
N VAL A 196 8.90 -0.54 24.93
CA VAL A 196 8.49 0.75 24.35
C VAL A 196 9.44 1.87 24.79
N ARG A 197 9.72 2.00 26.10
CA ARG A 197 10.67 2.99 26.61
C ARG A 197 12.06 2.82 25.99
N SER A 198 12.55 1.59 25.85
CA SER A 198 13.86 1.28 25.28
C SER A 198 14.00 1.74 23.83
N GLU A 199 13.03 1.43 22.96
CA GLU A 199 13.07 1.83 21.54
C GLU A 199 12.92 3.36 21.36
N VAL A 200 12.14 4.04 22.22
CA VAL A 200 12.03 5.52 22.25
C VAL A 200 13.32 6.18 22.76
N ALA A 201 13.93 5.66 23.84
CA ALA A 201 15.16 6.22 24.42
C ALA A 201 16.34 6.22 23.42
N ARG A 202 16.41 5.20 22.57
CA ARG A 202 17.44 5.05 21.52
C ARG A 202 17.03 5.61 20.15
N GLY A 203 15.87 6.27 20.05
CA GLY A 203 15.42 6.96 18.84
C GLY A 203 14.93 6.07 17.69
N ARG A 204 14.70 4.76 17.92
CA ARG A 204 14.14 3.80 16.94
C ARG A 204 12.61 3.80 16.87
N ALA A 205 11.98 4.46 17.83
CA ALA A 205 10.56 4.73 17.84
C ALA A 205 10.28 6.15 18.36
N ILE A 206 9.13 6.69 17.96
CA ILE A 206 8.59 7.94 18.49
C ILE A 206 7.12 7.78 18.86
N ILE A 207 6.68 8.58 19.84
CA ILE A 207 5.29 8.75 20.24
C ILE A 207 5.00 10.24 20.02
N PRO A 208 4.48 10.66 18.85
CA PRO A 208 4.17 12.07 18.59
C PRO A 208 3.01 12.48 19.50
N SER A 209 3.29 13.31 20.51
CA SER A 209 2.36 13.52 21.62
C SER A 209 2.45 14.92 22.25
N ASN A 210 2.26 15.96 21.44
CA ASN A 210 2.38 17.35 21.89
C ASN A 210 1.50 17.57 23.14
N LYS A 211 2.08 18.15 24.19
CA LYS A 211 1.44 18.34 25.50
C LYS A 211 0.22 19.27 25.47
N LYS A 212 -0.06 19.93 24.34
CA LYS A 212 -1.26 20.75 24.08
C LYS A 212 -2.37 19.96 23.37
N HIS A 213 -2.07 18.82 22.75
CA HIS A 213 -3.05 17.93 22.13
C HIS A 213 -3.58 16.94 23.17
N LEU A 214 -4.47 17.42 24.02
CA LEU A 214 -4.98 16.66 25.16
C LEU A 214 -6.06 15.64 24.78
N GLU A 215 -6.60 15.78 23.58
CA GLU A 215 -7.61 14.95 22.92
C GLU A 215 -7.06 13.62 22.35
N LEU A 216 -5.73 13.52 22.18
CA LEU A 216 -5.01 12.41 21.56
C LEU A 216 -5.14 11.08 22.33
N GLU A 217 -5.46 9.99 21.62
CA GLU A 217 -5.24 8.60 22.02
C GLU A 217 -3.82 8.15 21.57
N PRO A 218 -2.83 7.99 22.48
CA PRO A 218 -1.44 7.74 22.07
C PRO A 218 -1.20 6.53 21.16
N MET A 219 -0.24 6.69 20.24
CA MET A 219 0.22 5.66 19.30
C MET A 219 1.74 5.76 19.10
N ILE A 220 2.37 4.68 18.62
CA ILE A 220 3.82 4.60 18.45
C ILE A 220 4.21 4.29 17.00
N VAL A 221 5.20 5.03 16.49
CA VAL A 221 5.79 4.87 15.17
C VAL A 221 7.22 4.37 15.33
N GLY A 222 7.49 3.12 14.93
CA GLY A 222 8.83 2.53 14.91
C GLY A 222 8.84 1.17 14.24
N ARG A 223 10.01 0.74 13.74
CA ARG A 223 10.17 -0.48 12.91
C ARG A 223 9.70 -1.78 13.61
N ASN A 224 9.82 -1.83 14.94
CA ASN A 224 9.52 -2.97 15.79
C ASN A 224 8.04 -3.05 16.24
N PHE A 225 7.18 -2.18 15.73
CA PHE A 225 5.75 -2.09 16.03
C PHE A 225 4.92 -2.39 14.77
N LEU A 226 3.59 -2.39 14.86
CA LEU A 226 2.71 -2.45 13.70
C LEU A 226 3.02 -1.29 12.74
N VAL A 227 3.04 -1.54 11.43
CA VAL A 227 3.25 -0.47 10.43
C VAL A 227 2.06 0.48 10.44
N LYS A 228 2.35 1.78 10.56
CA LYS A 228 1.33 2.83 10.68
C LYS A 228 1.05 3.49 9.33
N VAL A 229 -0.12 4.10 9.18
CA VAL A 229 -0.57 4.80 7.97
C VAL A 229 -0.95 6.24 8.28
N ASN A 230 -0.40 7.19 7.51
CA ASN A 230 -0.81 8.60 7.56
C ASN A 230 -1.78 8.94 6.42
N ALA A 231 -2.83 9.70 6.73
CA ALA A 231 -3.69 10.32 5.71
C ALA A 231 -3.45 11.85 5.61
N ASN A 232 -3.06 12.32 4.43
CA ASN A 232 -2.98 13.76 4.14
C ASN A 232 -4.38 14.33 3.83
N ILE A 233 -4.75 15.37 4.56
CA ILE A 233 -5.93 16.21 4.33
C ILE A 233 -5.49 17.68 4.25
N GLY A 234 -6.43 18.62 4.22
CA GLY A 234 -6.15 20.05 4.14
C GLY A 234 -6.83 20.73 2.94
N ASN A 235 -7.16 22.00 3.14
CA ASN A 235 -7.84 22.84 2.16
C ASN A 235 -6.86 23.45 1.13
N SER A 236 -7.39 24.16 0.14
CA SER A 236 -6.57 24.93 -0.80
C SER A 236 -7.20 26.27 -1.16
N ALA A 237 -6.44 27.12 -1.84
CA ALA A 237 -6.95 28.36 -2.42
C ALA A 237 -8.09 28.18 -3.45
N VAL A 238 -8.38 26.95 -3.90
CA VAL A 238 -9.37 26.67 -4.96
C VAL A 238 -10.51 25.71 -4.58
N ALA A 239 -10.39 24.96 -3.48
CA ALA A 239 -11.39 23.95 -3.09
C ALA A 239 -11.33 23.57 -1.59
N SER A 240 -12.40 22.90 -1.14
CA SER A 240 -12.68 22.46 0.24
C SER A 240 -13.09 23.58 1.22
N SER A 241 -13.52 23.18 2.41
CA SER A 241 -13.99 24.02 3.53
C SER A 241 -13.63 23.38 4.88
N ILE A 242 -13.73 24.11 5.99
CA ILE A 242 -13.45 23.60 7.35
C ILE A 242 -14.34 22.40 7.69
N GLU A 243 -15.62 22.47 7.29
CA GLU A 243 -16.59 21.39 7.44
C GLU A 243 -16.14 20.11 6.72
N GLU A 244 -15.58 20.23 5.52
CA GLU A 244 -15.09 19.10 4.72
C GLU A 244 -13.75 18.56 5.24
N GLU A 245 -12.87 19.39 5.80
CA GLU A 245 -11.62 18.92 6.43
C GLU A 245 -11.86 18.11 7.70
N VAL A 246 -12.70 18.59 8.63
CA VAL A 246 -13.03 17.84 9.86
C VAL A 246 -13.70 16.51 9.51
N TYR A 247 -14.62 16.53 8.54
CA TYR A 247 -15.24 15.30 8.02
C TYR A 247 -14.19 14.34 7.45
N LYS A 248 -13.23 14.81 6.65
CA LYS A 248 -12.16 13.95 6.09
C LYS A 248 -11.22 13.39 7.15
N VAL A 249 -10.89 14.13 8.21
CA VAL A 249 -10.09 13.61 9.35
C VAL A 249 -10.82 12.45 10.01
N GLN A 250 -12.05 12.67 10.45
CA GLN A 250 -12.87 11.67 11.14
C GLN A 250 -13.20 10.47 10.24
N TRP A 251 -13.32 10.68 8.93
CA TRP A 251 -13.51 9.61 7.95
C TRP A 251 -12.22 8.81 7.71
N ALA A 252 -11.05 9.46 7.63
CA ALA A 252 -9.77 8.77 7.49
C ALA A 252 -9.45 7.89 8.71
N THR A 253 -9.66 8.41 9.92
CA THR A 253 -9.42 7.67 11.17
C THR A 253 -10.40 6.53 11.37
N MET A 254 -11.68 6.68 10.96
CA MET A 254 -12.67 5.60 10.91
C MET A 254 -12.17 4.41 10.07
N TRP A 255 -11.59 4.64 8.90
CA TRP A 255 -11.10 3.58 8.01
C TRP A 255 -9.69 3.06 8.33
N GLY A 256 -9.04 3.59 9.37
CA GLY A 256 -7.79 3.04 9.90
C GLY A 256 -6.57 3.96 9.90
N ALA A 257 -6.68 5.23 9.47
CA ALA A 257 -5.53 6.15 9.48
C ALA A 257 -5.01 6.35 10.92
N ASP A 258 -3.73 6.03 11.15
CA ASP A 258 -3.08 6.04 12.46
C ASP A 258 -2.52 7.43 12.81
N THR A 259 -2.27 8.28 11.80
CA THR A 259 -2.02 9.72 11.92
C THR A 259 -2.73 10.47 10.79
N VAL A 260 -2.88 11.80 10.93
CA VAL A 260 -3.30 12.67 9.82
C VAL A 260 -2.34 13.86 9.67
N MET A 261 -2.29 14.44 8.48
CA MET A 261 -1.59 15.72 8.28
C MET A 261 -2.50 16.78 7.70
N ASP A 262 -2.50 17.96 8.32
CA ASP A 262 -3.07 19.18 7.73
C ASP A 262 -2.05 19.82 6.79
N LEU A 263 -2.30 19.67 5.48
CA LEU A 263 -1.51 20.27 4.41
C LEU A 263 -2.20 21.51 3.80
N SER A 264 -3.10 22.17 4.54
CA SER A 264 -3.87 23.32 4.07
C SER A 264 -3.01 24.45 3.52
N THR A 265 -3.35 24.94 2.33
CA THR A 265 -2.74 26.12 1.68
C THR A 265 -3.79 27.09 1.11
N GLY A 266 -4.95 27.15 1.73
CA GLY A 266 -6.02 28.10 1.41
C GLY A 266 -6.16 29.20 2.44
N ARG A 267 -7.38 29.71 2.58
CA ARG A 267 -7.73 30.63 3.68
C ARG A 267 -7.95 29.86 4.97
N HIS A 268 -7.93 30.59 6.09
CA HIS A 268 -8.31 30.08 7.40
C HIS A 268 -7.50 28.87 7.87
N ILE A 269 -6.20 28.80 7.55
CA ILE A 269 -5.32 27.67 7.88
C ILE A 269 -5.24 27.44 9.39
N HIS A 270 -5.19 28.52 10.19
CA HIS A 270 -5.13 28.43 11.65
C HIS A 270 -6.43 27.85 12.23
N GLU A 271 -7.56 28.38 11.77
CA GLU A 271 -8.91 28.00 12.21
C GLU A 271 -9.28 26.59 11.76
N THR A 272 -8.95 26.23 10.50
CA THR A 272 -9.13 24.87 9.95
C THR A 272 -8.41 23.86 10.83
N ARG A 273 -7.15 24.13 11.16
CA ARG A 273 -6.32 23.27 12.01
C ARG A 273 -6.79 23.21 13.45
N GLU A 274 -7.33 24.30 14.01
CA GLU A 274 -7.91 24.28 15.36
C GLU A 274 -9.11 23.32 15.41
N TRP A 275 -10.02 23.41 14.44
CA TRP A 275 -11.16 22.50 14.34
C TRP A 275 -10.74 21.05 14.08
N ILE A 276 -9.62 20.81 13.39
CA ILE A 276 -9.03 19.48 13.22
C ILE A 276 -8.46 18.95 14.55
N LEU A 277 -7.57 19.70 15.21
CA LEU A 277 -6.89 19.28 16.44
C LEU A 277 -7.86 18.99 17.57
N ARG A 278 -8.83 19.89 17.81
CA ARG A 278 -9.86 19.70 18.85
C ARG A 278 -10.81 18.53 18.55
N ASN A 279 -10.77 17.96 17.35
CA ASN A 279 -11.59 16.82 16.92
C ASN A 279 -10.77 15.60 16.45
N SER A 280 -9.45 15.58 16.67
CA SER A 280 -8.59 14.45 16.38
C SER A 280 -8.32 13.62 17.62
N SER A 281 -8.37 12.31 17.47
CA SER A 281 -7.89 11.34 18.46
C SER A 281 -6.56 10.71 18.06
N VAL A 282 -6.05 11.02 16.87
CA VAL A 282 -4.77 10.54 16.33
C VAL A 282 -3.80 11.72 16.18
N PRO A 283 -2.47 11.49 16.14
CA PRO A 283 -1.52 12.57 15.97
C PRO A 283 -1.75 13.38 14.69
N VAL A 284 -1.66 14.71 14.81
CA VAL A 284 -1.82 15.65 13.70
C VAL A 284 -0.46 16.25 13.35
N GLY A 285 0.02 16.00 12.14
CA GLY A 285 1.21 16.64 11.58
C GLY A 285 0.89 17.85 10.70
N THR A 286 1.89 18.70 10.48
CA THR A 286 1.82 19.80 9.51
C THR A 286 3.13 19.97 8.74
N VAL A 287 3.10 20.82 7.71
CA VAL A 287 4.29 21.35 7.04
C VAL A 287 4.36 22.87 7.31
N PRO A 288 5.02 23.35 8.38
CA PRO A 288 4.88 24.73 8.85
C PRO A 288 5.26 25.81 7.82
N ILE A 289 6.12 25.48 6.85
CA ILE A 289 6.54 26.42 5.79
C ILE A 289 5.37 26.83 4.87
N TYR A 290 4.29 26.04 4.78
CA TYR A 290 3.11 26.41 3.98
C TYR A 290 2.37 27.60 4.60
N GLN A 291 2.13 27.60 5.92
CA GLN A 291 1.50 28.73 6.58
C GLN A 291 2.45 29.94 6.68
N ALA A 292 3.75 29.71 6.89
CA ALA A 292 4.74 30.78 6.87
C ALA A 292 4.78 31.48 5.50
N LEU A 293 4.58 30.74 4.39
CA LEU A 293 4.49 31.29 3.04
C LEU A 293 3.23 32.14 2.83
N GLU A 294 2.08 31.71 3.35
CA GLU A 294 0.83 32.51 3.31
C GLU A 294 0.96 33.79 4.15
N LYS A 295 1.62 33.75 5.32
CA LYS A 295 1.94 34.95 6.11
C LYS A 295 2.75 36.00 5.33
N VAL A 296 3.50 35.59 4.30
CA VAL A 296 4.26 36.49 3.40
C VAL A 296 3.62 36.60 2.01
N ASN A 297 2.32 36.32 1.89
CA ASN A 297 1.49 36.49 0.68
C ASN A 297 1.98 35.67 -0.53
N GLY A 298 2.48 34.45 -0.30
CA GLY A 298 2.97 33.57 -1.38
C GLY A 298 4.37 33.92 -1.90
N ILE A 299 5.01 34.98 -1.40
CA ILE A 299 6.33 35.43 -1.83
C ILE A 299 7.40 34.70 -1.02
N ALA A 300 7.86 33.55 -1.52
CA ALA A 300 8.86 32.72 -0.84
C ALA A 300 10.14 33.48 -0.47
N GLU A 301 10.53 34.49 -1.24
CA GLU A 301 11.66 35.38 -0.98
C GLU A 301 11.47 36.17 0.33
N ASN A 302 10.24 36.55 0.68
CA ASN A 302 9.96 37.30 1.92
C ASN A 302 9.99 36.42 3.18
N LEU A 303 10.21 35.10 3.06
CA LEU A 303 10.40 34.22 4.21
C LEU A 303 11.67 34.58 4.99
N THR A 304 11.57 34.58 6.32
CA THR A 304 12.72 34.68 7.22
C THR A 304 12.57 33.68 8.37
N TRP A 305 13.65 33.51 9.15
CA TRP A 305 13.62 32.72 10.37
C TRP A 305 12.52 33.21 11.33
N GLU A 306 12.33 34.52 11.49
CA GLU A 306 11.36 35.09 12.42
C GLU A 306 9.93 34.67 12.10
N VAL A 307 9.51 34.78 10.83
CA VAL A 307 8.16 34.35 10.37
C VAL A 307 7.97 32.84 10.55
N PHE A 308 9.02 32.05 10.28
CA PHE A 308 8.98 30.61 10.46
C PHE A 308 8.87 30.23 11.95
N ARG A 309 9.71 30.82 12.80
CA ARG A 309 9.72 30.67 14.27
C ARG A 309 8.37 31.00 14.90
N GLU A 310 7.77 32.13 14.51
CA GLU A 310 6.43 32.51 14.97
C GLU A 310 5.37 31.50 14.55
N THR A 311 5.51 30.90 13.35
CA THR A 311 4.61 29.84 12.87
C THR A 311 4.81 28.51 13.59
N LEU A 312 6.05 28.14 13.94
CA LEU A 312 6.34 26.97 14.77
C LEU A 312 5.72 27.10 16.17
N ILE A 313 5.88 28.26 16.82
CA ILE A 313 5.32 28.51 18.15
C ILE A 313 3.78 28.50 18.12
N GLU A 314 3.17 29.16 17.13
CA GLU A 314 1.72 29.16 16.92
C GLU A 314 1.15 27.75 16.80
N GLN A 315 1.76 26.90 15.95
CA GLN A 315 1.29 25.54 15.73
C GLN A 315 1.57 24.60 16.91
N ALA A 316 2.69 24.81 17.63
CA ALA A 316 3.01 24.05 18.82
C ALA A 316 2.06 24.36 19.99
N GLU A 317 1.61 25.61 20.14
CA GLU A 317 0.59 26.02 21.11
C GLU A 317 -0.80 25.43 20.81
N GLN A 318 -1.19 25.29 19.54
CA GLN A 318 -2.45 24.63 19.16
C GLN A 318 -2.47 23.11 19.45
N GLY A 319 -1.30 22.46 19.40
CA GLY A 319 -1.16 21.01 19.62
C GLY A 319 -0.71 20.19 18.42
N VAL A 320 -0.05 20.75 17.41
CA VAL A 320 0.54 19.91 16.34
C VAL A 320 1.58 18.95 16.92
N ASP A 321 1.46 17.66 16.65
CA ASP A 321 2.31 16.61 17.25
C ASP A 321 3.62 16.41 16.50
N TYR A 322 3.66 16.69 15.20
CA TYR A 322 4.89 16.64 14.43
C TYR A 322 4.97 17.67 13.29
N PHE A 323 6.19 18.19 13.08
CA PHE A 323 6.48 19.15 12.00
C PHE A 323 7.32 18.49 10.91
N THR A 324 6.83 18.55 9.67
CA THR A 324 7.62 18.29 8.47
C THR A 324 8.49 19.50 8.14
N ILE A 325 9.79 19.42 8.41
CA ILE A 325 10.74 20.52 8.20
C ILE A 325 11.82 20.11 7.19
N HIS A 326 11.89 20.88 6.11
CA HIS A 326 12.74 20.62 4.94
C HIS A 326 14.17 21.17 5.12
N ALA A 327 14.77 20.93 6.28
CA ALA A 327 16.13 21.37 6.62
C ALA A 327 17.23 20.61 5.85
N GLY A 328 16.91 19.48 5.21
CA GLY A 328 17.83 18.75 4.33
C GLY A 328 18.07 19.41 2.95
N VAL A 329 17.24 20.38 2.55
CA VAL A 329 17.34 21.06 1.25
C VAL A 329 18.41 22.14 1.31
N LEU A 330 19.66 21.75 1.14
CA LEU A 330 20.80 22.67 1.24
C LEU A 330 21.13 23.32 -0.11
N LEU A 331 21.59 24.58 -0.09
CA LEU A 331 21.91 25.41 -1.26
C LEU A 331 22.82 24.66 -2.25
N ARG A 332 23.81 23.94 -1.72
CA ARG A 332 24.78 23.13 -2.47
C ARG A 332 24.20 21.88 -3.14
N TYR A 333 23.02 21.41 -2.72
CA TYR A 333 22.34 20.26 -3.31
C TYR A 333 21.37 20.64 -4.44
N ILE A 334 20.86 21.88 -4.47
CA ILE A 334 19.93 22.35 -5.51
C ILE A 334 20.50 22.21 -6.94
N PRO A 335 21.80 22.47 -7.23
CA PRO A 335 22.37 22.23 -8.56
C PRO A 335 22.38 20.76 -9.00
N LEU A 336 22.25 19.80 -8.08
CA LEU A 336 22.21 18.38 -8.40
C LEU A 336 20.90 18.01 -9.12
N THR A 337 19.77 18.65 -8.76
CA THR A 337 18.47 18.37 -9.39
C THR A 337 18.33 18.94 -10.79
N ALA A 338 19.29 19.73 -11.28
CA ALA A 338 19.25 20.37 -12.61
C ALA A 338 19.34 19.38 -13.80
N LYS A 339 19.56 18.08 -13.54
CA LYS A 339 19.58 17.00 -14.55
C LYS A 339 18.41 16.02 -14.43
N ARG A 340 17.48 16.25 -13.49
CA ARG A 340 16.31 15.39 -13.27
C ARG A 340 15.26 15.55 -14.37
N MET A 341 14.43 14.53 -14.51
CA MET A 341 13.23 14.55 -15.36
C MET A 341 12.13 15.41 -14.75
N THR A 342 11.94 15.33 -13.43
CA THR A 342 10.86 16.05 -12.70
C THR A 342 11.36 17.13 -11.72
N GLY A 343 12.67 17.29 -11.57
CA GLY A 343 13.27 18.34 -10.75
C GLY A 343 13.02 18.16 -9.25
N ILE A 344 12.34 19.13 -8.64
CA ILE A 344 11.99 19.16 -7.21
C ILE A 344 10.46 19.13 -7.10
N VAL A 345 9.92 17.96 -6.75
CA VAL A 345 8.45 17.76 -6.62
C VAL A 345 7.91 17.98 -5.20
N SER A 346 8.76 18.10 -4.18
CA SER A 346 8.29 18.52 -2.86
C SER A 346 7.87 19.99 -2.90
N ARG A 347 6.64 20.29 -2.47
CA ARG A 347 6.14 21.66 -2.30
C ARG A 347 6.99 22.41 -1.27
N GLY A 348 7.29 21.79 -0.11
CA GLY A 348 8.16 22.40 0.90
C GLY A 348 9.60 22.56 0.40
N GLY A 349 10.15 21.52 -0.25
CA GLY A 349 11.51 21.56 -0.78
C GLY A 349 11.72 22.62 -1.85
N SER A 350 10.76 22.80 -2.76
CA SER A 350 10.82 23.85 -3.80
C SER A 350 10.69 25.27 -3.23
N ILE A 351 9.94 25.47 -2.14
CA ILE A 351 9.90 26.76 -1.41
C ILE A 351 11.27 27.10 -0.81
N HIS A 352 11.87 26.17 -0.06
CA HIS A 352 13.22 26.36 0.51
C HIS A 352 14.28 26.55 -0.60
N ALA A 353 14.22 25.77 -1.68
CA ALA A 353 15.14 25.90 -2.81
C ALA A 353 15.02 27.28 -3.49
N LYS A 354 13.80 27.79 -3.70
CA LYS A 354 13.58 29.12 -4.27
C LYS A 354 14.17 30.22 -3.39
N TRP A 355 13.98 30.15 -2.07
CA TRP A 355 14.57 31.09 -1.12
C TRP A 355 16.11 31.05 -1.13
N CYS A 356 16.70 29.84 -1.08
CA CYS A 356 18.15 29.66 -1.08
C CYS A 356 18.79 30.24 -2.36
N LEU A 357 18.16 30.03 -3.53
CA LEU A 357 18.62 30.59 -4.80
C LEU A 357 18.46 32.13 -4.86
N ALA A 358 17.38 32.68 -4.30
CA ALA A 358 17.12 34.13 -4.32
C ALA A 358 18.14 34.93 -3.49
N TYR A 359 18.60 34.39 -2.36
CA TYR A 359 19.59 35.05 -1.49
C TYR A 359 21.03 34.54 -1.62
N HIS A 360 21.23 33.42 -2.30
CA HIS A 360 22.49 32.66 -2.33
C HIS A 360 23.03 32.38 -0.91
N LYS A 361 22.13 31.91 -0.02
CA LYS A 361 22.41 31.55 1.37
C LYS A 361 22.05 30.09 1.63
N GLU A 362 22.71 29.50 2.63
CA GLU A 362 22.35 28.17 3.13
C GLU A 362 20.97 28.22 3.82
N ASN A 363 20.25 27.09 3.79
CA ASN A 363 18.85 27.01 4.21
C ASN A 363 18.65 27.46 5.66
N PHE A 364 17.82 28.49 5.90
CA PHE A 364 17.62 29.03 7.25
C PHE A 364 17.08 28.01 8.26
N ALA A 365 16.36 26.97 7.83
CA ALA A 365 15.89 25.91 8.74
C ALA A 365 17.00 24.91 9.13
N TYR A 366 18.09 24.85 8.37
CA TYR A 366 19.31 24.10 8.73
C TYR A 366 20.20 24.95 9.66
N GLU A 367 20.38 26.24 9.33
CA GLU A 367 21.17 27.19 10.13
C GLU A 367 20.55 27.40 11.53
N HIS A 368 19.21 27.51 11.61
CA HIS A 368 18.46 27.63 12.87
C HIS A 368 17.91 26.31 13.42
N TRP A 369 18.44 25.15 12.98
CA TRP A 369 17.97 23.84 13.47
C TRP A 369 18.00 23.74 14.99
N ASP A 370 19.07 24.25 15.61
CA ASP A 370 19.23 24.25 17.07
C ASP A 370 18.16 25.08 17.79
N ASP A 371 17.69 26.19 17.21
CA ASP A 371 16.58 27.00 17.77
C ASP A 371 15.22 26.26 17.61
N ILE A 372 15.02 25.59 16.47
CA ILE A 372 13.83 24.75 16.21
C ILE A 372 13.72 23.64 17.26
N LEU A 373 14.84 23.01 17.60
CA LEU A 373 14.92 21.96 18.62
C LEU A 373 14.57 22.47 20.04
N ASP A 374 14.92 23.71 20.37
CA ASP A 374 14.56 24.30 21.66
C ASP A 374 13.06 24.63 21.74
N ILE A 375 12.42 24.98 20.62
CA ILE A 375 10.94 25.09 20.55
C ILE A 375 10.30 23.72 20.75
N CYS A 376 10.70 22.71 19.95
CA CYS A 376 10.11 21.37 19.98
C CYS A 376 10.17 20.74 21.39
N ASN A 377 11.27 20.97 22.12
CA ASN A 377 11.48 20.53 23.50
C ASN A 377 10.44 21.03 24.52
N GLN A 378 9.89 22.23 24.31
CA GLN A 378 8.93 22.81 25.25
C GLN A 378 7.53 22.19 25.14
N TYR A 379 7.21 21.58 24.00
CA TYR A 379 5.86 21.10 23.69
C TYR A 379 5.77 19.58 23.44
N ASP A 380 6.90 18.89 23.19
CA ASP A 380 6.95 17.53 22.64
C ASP A 380 6.37 17.43 21.22
N VAL A 381 6.79 18.35 20.35
CA VAL A 381 6.59 18.20 18.90
C VAL A 381 7.73 17.34 18.34
N ALA A 382 7.39 16.24 17.67
CA ALA A 382 8.36 15.43 16.96
C ALA A 382 8.76 16.08 15.62
N LEU A 383 9.98 15.83 15.16
CA LEU A 383 10.47 16.32 13.88
C LEU A 383 10.39 15.22 12.83
N SER A 384 9.58 15.48 11.80
CA SER A 384 9.60 14.75 10.55
C SER A 384 10.58 15.47 9.63
N ILE A 385 11.79 14.95 9.45
CA ILE A 385 12.80 15.66 8.65
C ILE A 385 12.47 15.41 7.18
N GLY A 386 11.96 16.45 6.49
CA GLY A 386 11.31 16.34 5.18
C GLY A 386 12.24 15.99 4.02
N ASP A 387 11.73 15.24 3.04
CA ASP A 387 12.48 14.78 1.85
C ASP A 387 12.29 15.74 0.65
N GLY A 388 12.78 16.97 0.83
CA GLY A 388 12.59 18.04 -0.15
C GLY A 388 13.17 17.77 -1.54
N LEU A 389 14.17 16.90 -1.64
CA LEU A 389 14.81 16.44 -2.85
C LEU A 389 14.40 15.00 -3.23
N ARG A 390 13.24 14.50 -2.79
CA ARG A 390 12.70 13.20 -3.24
C ARG A 390 12.52 13.09 -4.77
N PRO A 391 12.58 11.88 -5.34
CA PRO A 391 12.29 11.65 -6.76
C PRO A 391 10.79 11.73 -7.06
N GLY A 392 10.44 12.47 -8.11
CA GLY A 392 9.09 12.58 -8.67
C GLY A 392 8.86 11.77 -9.95
N SER A 393 9.82 10.93 -10.32
CA SER A 393 9.68 9.93 -11.38
C SER A 393 10.64 8.76 -11.15
N ILE A 394 10.36 7.62 -11.79
CA ILE A 394 11.23 6.45 -11.81
C ILE A 394 12.63 6.75 -12.39
N TYR A 395 12.75 7.77 -13.25
CA TYR A 395 14.03 8.25 -13.80
C TYR A 395 14.91 8.88 -12.71
N ASP A 396 14.31 9.64 -11.80
CA ASP A 396 15.01 10.43 -10.77
C ASP A 396 15.38 9.60 -9.52
N ALA A 397 14.88 8.37 -9.41
CA ALA A 397 15.05 7.48 -8.27
C ALA A 397 16.53 7.17 -7.93
N ASN A 398 16.89 7.26 -6.65
CA ASN A 398 18.23 6.94 -6.12
C ASN A 398 19.35 7.82 -6.70
N ASP A 399 19.06 9.07 -7.05
CA ASP A 399 20.06 10.01 -7.56
C ASP A 399 20.92 10.69 -6.46
N THR A 400 21.92 11.44 -6.88
CA THR A 400 22.83 12.16 -5.98
C THR A 400 22.12 13.20 -5.12
N ALA A 401 21.04 13.83 -5.61
CA ALA A 401 20.33 14.86 -4.87
C ALA A 401 19.54 14.26 -3.69
N GLN A 402 18.82 13.16 -3.96
CA GLN A 402 18.07 12.42 -2.94
C GLN A 402 18.99 11.90 -1.83
N PHE A 403 20.10 11.24 -2.20
CA PHE A 403 21.01 10.66 -1.20
C PHE A 403 21.92 11.68 -0.50
N ALA A 404 22.18 12.85 -1.10
CA ALA A 404 22.83 13.96 -0.40
C ALA A 404 21.93 14.56 0.70
N GLU A 405 20.63 14.68 0.43
CA GLU A 405 19.65 15.07 1.46
C GLU A 405 19.55 14.00 2.56
N LEU A 406 19.43 12.71 2.21
CA LEU A 406 19.32 11.62 3.19
C LEU A 406 20.51 11.55 4.17
N LEU A 407 21.72 11.80 3.68
CA LEU A 407 22.92 11.88 4.53
C LEU A 407 22.85 13.06 5.52
N THR A 408 22.27 14.19 5.10
CA THR A 408 22.02 15.36 5.95
C THR A 408 20.81 15.15 6.89
N GLN A 409 19.74 14.45 6.48
CA GLN A 409 18.65 14.04 7.37
C GLN A 409 19.21 13.29 8.59
N GLY A 410 20.16 12.36 8.38
CA GLY A 410 20.83 11.65 9.46
C GLY A 410 21.71 12.51 10.38
N GLU A 411 22.36 13.56 9.86
CA GLU A 411 23.07 14.55 10.69
C GLU A 411 22.10 15.31 11.61
N LEU A 412 21.00 15.80 11.02
CA LEU A 412 19.97 16.55 11.72
C LEU A 412 19.23 15.69 12.76
N THR A 413 19.04 14.39 12.48
CA THR A 413 18.56 13.38 13.45
C THR A 413 19.45 13.32 14.69
N ARG A 414 20.78 13.21 14.53
CA ARG A 414 21.72 13.13 15.66
C ARG A 414 21.71 14.40 16.51
N ARG A 415 21.78 15.58 15.87
CA ARG A 415 21.66 16.89 16.54
C ARG A 415 20.34 17.04 17.31
N ALA A 416 19.25 16.51 16.76
CA ALA A 416 17.95 16.50 17.44
C ALA A 416 17.94 15.60 18.68
N TRP A 417 18.56 14.42 18.60
CA TRP A 417 18.67 13.49 19.72
C TRP A 417 19.61 13.97 20.84
N GLU A 418 20.61 14.80 20.56
CA GLU A 418 21.42 15.51 21.59
C GLU A 418 20.56 16.49 22.40
N LYS A 419 19.53 17.06 21.77
CA LYS A 419 18.50 17.86 22.42
C LYS A 419 17.27 17.06 22.86
N ASP A 420 17.29 15.72 22.85
CA ASP A 420 16.17 14.82 23.18
C ASP A 420 14.86 15.08 22.41
N VAL A 421 14.92 15.70 21.22
CA VAL A 421 13.73 15.85 20.37
C VAL A 421 13.47 14.55 19.63
N GLN A 422 12.20 14.13 19.60
CA GLN A 422 11.76 12.94 18.87
C GLN A 422 11.91 13.15 17.35
N VAL A 423 12.35 12.13 16.60
CA VAL A 423 12.61 12.25 15.14
C VAL A 423 12.04 11.06 14.37
N MET A 424 11.47 11.35 13.21
CA MET A 424 11.37 10.43 12.07
C MET A 424 11.94 11.10 10.80
N ASN A 425 12.34 10.32 9.82
CA ASN A 425 12.84 10.84 8.53
C ASN A 425 11.82 10.55 7.42
N GLU A 426 11.56 11.54 6.58
CA GLU A 426 10.73 11.34 5.38
C GLU A 426 11.54 10.68 4.26
N GLY A 427 10.84 9.97 3.38
CA GLY A 427 11.43 9.17 2.32
C GLY A 427 10.52 8.95 1.11
N PRO A 428 11.10 8.40 0.04
CA PRO A 428 10.87 8.85 -1.33
C PRO A 428 9.50 8.56 -1.91
N GLY A 429 9.14 9.38 -2.92
CA GLY A 429 7.93 9.24 -3.74
C GLY A 429 8.04 8.14 -4.80
N HIS A 430 8.85 8.31 -5.84
CA HIS A 430 8.83 7.42 -7.02
C HIS A 430 10.08 6.54 -7.08
N ILE A 431 9.95 5.23 -6.85
CA ILE A 431 11.06 4.26 -6.79
C ILE A 431 10.65 2.93 -7.44
N PRO A 432 11.34 2.46 -8.51
CA PRO A 432 11.06 1.14 -9.08
C PRO A 432 11.50 0.04 -8.12
N MET A 433 10.77 -1.08 -8.04
CA MET A 433 10.96 -2.10 -6.99
C MET A 433 12.42 -2.53 -6.74
N HIS A 434 13.25 -2.68 -7.79
CA HIS A 434 14.65 -3.07 -7.67
C HIS A 434 15.55 -2.05 -6.93
N LYS A 435 15.11 -0.79 -6.81
CA LYS A 435 15.79 0.29 -6.07
C LYS A 435 15.30 0.46 -4.63
N ILE A 436 14.16 -0.14 -4.26
CA ILE A 436 13.58 -0.02 -2.90
C ILE A 436 14.56 -0.49 -1.80
N PRO A 437 15.26 -1.64 -1.91
CA PRO A 437 16.16 -2.11 -0.85
C PRO A 437 17.32 -1.16 -0.52
N GLU A 438 17.85 -0.45 -1.52
CA GLU A 438 18.93 0.51 -1.31
C GLU A 438 18.47 1.71 -0.45
N ASN A 439 17.22 2.14 -0.60
CA ASN A 439 16.68 3.26 0.18
C ASN A 439 16.59 2.91 1.66
N MET A 440 16.04 1.74 2.00
CA MET A 440 15.96 1.28 3.39
C MET A 440 17.35 1.03 3.98
N GLN A 441 18.27 0.42 3.21
CA GLN A 441 19.64 0.16 3.65
C GLN A 441 20.36 1.45 4.05
N LYS A 442 20.31 2.48 3.19
CA LYS A 442 20.95 3.77 3.45
C LYS A 442 20.32 4.53 4.60
N GLN A 443 18.99 4.50 4.74
CA GLN A 443 18.34 5.21 5.83
C GLN A 443 18.69 4.57 7.19
N LEU A 444 18.64 3.23 7.31
CA LEU A 444 19.03 2.54 8.54
C LEU A 444 20.48 2.84 8.95
N GLU A 445 21.40 2.88 7.97
CA GLU A 445 22.82 3.20 8.18
C GLU A 445 23.03 4.67 8.56
N TRP A 446 22.58 5.62 7.73
CA TRP A 446 22.94 7.03 7.83
C TRP A 446 22.11 7.80 8.85
N CYS A 447 20.87 7.36 9.10
CA CYS A 447 19.94 7.94 10.06
C CYS A 447 19.82 7.11 11.36
N ASN A 448 20.78 6.21 11.63
CA ASN A 448 20.91 5.47 12.88
C ASN A 448 19.64 4.70 13.33
N GLU A 449 18.99 4.02 12.39
CA GLU A 449 17.73 3.28 12.60
C GLU A 449 16.52 4.11 13.08
N ALA A 450 16.54 5.44 12.92
CA ALA A 450 15.36 6.28 13.18
C ALA A 450 14.12 5.80 12.40
N PRO A 451 12.88 6.01 12.89
CA PRO A 451 11.68 5.68 12.14
C PRO A 451 11.68 6.32 10.75
N PHE A 452 11.43 5.52 9.72
CA PHE A 452 11.32 5.99 8.34
C PHE A 452 9.84 6.16 7.97
N TYR A 453 9.54 7.21 7.21
CA TYR A 453 8.19 7.63 6.83
C TYR A 453 8.12 7.88 5.32
N THR A 454 7.45 7.04 4.52
CA THR A 454 7.57 7.09 3.05
C THR A 454 6.27 7.40 2.31
N LEU A 455 6.36 8.21 1.24
CA LEU A 455 5.24 8.53 0.34
C LEU A 455 5.06 7.44 -0.74
N GLY A 456 4.49 6.30 -0.32
CA GLY A 456 4.57 5.06 -1.09
C GLY A 456 5.84 4.27 -0.75
N PRO A 457 6.74 3.99 -1.70
CA PRO A 457 6.89 4.66 -3.00
C PRO A 457 6.03 4.11 -4.16
N LEU A 458 5.70 4.98 -5.12
CA LEU A 458 5.14 4.60 -6.43
C LEU A 458 6.16 3.79 -7.23
N THR A 459 5.79 2.59 -7.68
CA THR A 459 6.69 1.69 -8.43
C THR A 459 6.66 1.91 -9.94
N THR A 460 5.75 2.73 -10.46
CA THR A 460 5.66 3.10 -11.88
C THR A 460 4.87 4.40 -12.09
N ASP A 461 5.26 5.22 -13.05
CA ASP A 461 4.65 6.54 -13.34
C ASP A 461 3.48 6.47 -14.35
N ILE A 462 3.13 5.28 -14.85
CA ILE A 462 2.31 5.13 -16.07
C ILE A 462 0.80 5.03 -15.83
N ALA A 463 0.32 5.12 -14.58
CA ALA A 463 -1.07 4.85 -14.22
C ALA A 463 -1.73 5.92 -13.31
N PRO A 464 -1.65 7.23 -13.66
CA PRO A 464 -2.36 8.27 -12.91
C PRO A 464 -3.87 7.99 -12.86
N GLY A 465 -4.49 8.21 -11.71
CA GLY A 465 -5.83 7.69 -11.38
C GLY A 465 -5.79 6.39 -10.55
N TYR A 466 -4.68 5.65 -10.63
CA TYR A 466 -4.46 4.38 -9.92
C TYR A 466 -3.19 4.40 -9.06
N ASP A 467 -2.67 5.59 -8.72
CA ASP A 467 -1.41 5.72 -7.99
C ASP A 467 -1.48 5.21 -6.54
N HIS A 468 -2.68 5.16 -5.95
CA HIS A 468 -2.93 4.39 -4.72
C HIS A 468 -2.56 2.90 -4.84
N ILE A 469 -2.60 2.32 -6.06
CA ILE A 469 -2.17 0.94 -6.35
C ILE A 469 -0.68 0.89 -6.72
N THR A 470 -0.19 1.80 -7.57
CA THR A 470 1.24 1.85 -7.95
C THR A 470 2.14 2.08 -6.73
N SER A 471 1.64 2.79 -5.72
CA SER A 471 2.32 3.04 -4.46
C SER A 471 2.09 1.96 -3.40
N ALA A 472 0.93 1.30 -3.33
CA ALA A 472 0.70 0.21 -2.36
C ALA A 472 1.74 -0.92 -2.53
N ILE A 473 2.15 -1.21 -3.77
CA ILE A 473 3.21 -2.20 -4.08
C ILE A 473 4.53 -1.79 -3.41
N GLY A 474 4.98 -0.54 -3.59
CA GLY A 474 6.24 -0.08 -3.01
C GLY A 474 6.15 0.13 -1.51
N ALA A 475 5.00 0.59 -1.00
CA ALA A 475 4.70 0.79 0.40
C ALA A 475 4.75 -0.54 1.19
N ALA A 476 4.13 -1.60 0.69
CA ALA A 476 4.23 -2.94 1.27
C ALA A 476 5.68 -3.44 1.25
N ASN A 477 6.37 -3.30 0.11
CA ASN A 477 7.76 -3.74 -0.03
C ASN A 477 8.73 -3.00 0.93
N ILE A 478 8.58 -1.68 1.10
CA ILE A 478 9.48 -0.89 1.96
C ILE A 478 9.10 -0.99 3.45
N GLY A 479 7.80 -1.14 3.77
CA GLY A 479 7.31 -1.49 5.11
C GLY A 479 7.88 -2.83 5.59
N ALA A 480 7.85 -3.86 4.73
CA ALA A 480 8.41 -5.17 5.03
C ALA A 480 9.93 -5.13 5.32
N LEU A 481 10.66 -4.22 4.66
CA LEU A 481 12.08 -4.01 4.91
C LEU A 481 12.36 -3.21 6.19
N GLY A 482 11.47 -2.27 6.57
CA GLY A 482 11.57 -1.59 7.87
C GLY A 482 10.92 -0.23 8.02
N THR A 483 10.22 0.31 7.01
CA THR A 483 9.50 1.58 7.15
C THR A 483 8.43 1.51 8.24
N ALA A 484 8.33 2.55 9.06
CA ALA A 484 7.49 2.57 10.27
C ALA A 484 6.14 3.26 10.06
N LEU A 485 6.10 4.30 9.20
CA LEU A 485 4.90 5.04 8.82
C LEU A 485 4.82 5.10 7.29
N LEU A 486 3.66 4.85 6.72
CA LEU A 486 3.40 4.93 5.28
C LEU A 486 2.46 6.11 5.03
N CYS A 487 2.94 7.16 4.34
CA CYS A 487 2.05 8.21 3.88
C CYS A 487 1.23 7.67 2.72
N TYR A 488 -0.10 7.75 2.85
CA TYR A 488 -0.99 7.29 1.81
C TYR A 488 -0.83 8.07 0.50
N VAL A 489 -1.30 7.47 -0.59
CA VAL A 489 -1.45 8.09 -1.90
C VAL A 489 -2.86 7.76 -2.37
N THR A 490 -3.56 8.75 -2.91
CA THR A 490 -4.98 8.61 -3.27
C THR A 490 -5.16 8.30 -4.75
N PRO A 491 -6.34 7.84 -5.20
CA PRO A 491 -6.67 7.78 -6.63
C PRO A 491 -6.51 9.12 -7.37
N LYS A 492 -6.54 10.26 -6.67
CA LYS A 492 -6.40 11.61 -7.27
C LYS A 492 -4.98 12.18 -7.23
N GLU A 493 -3.97 11.42 -6.79
CA GLU A 493 -2.59 11.86 -6.92
C GLU A 493 -2.26 12.22 -8.38
N HIS A 494 -1.45 13.25 -8.59
CA HIS A 494 -1.16 13.85 -9.90
C HIS A 494 -2.37 14.44 -10.67
N LEU A 495 -3.60 14.33 -10.17
CA LEU A 495 -4.83 14.72 -10.87
C LEU A 495 -5.66 15.80 -10.15
N GLY A 496 -5.66 15.86 -8.82
CA GLY A 496 -6.42 16.86 -8.07
C GLY A 496 -6.46 16.61 -6.56
N LEU A 497 -7.32 17.35 -5.85
CA LEU A 497 -7.52 17.14 -4.41
C LEU A 497 -8.47 15.97 -4.14
N PRO A 498 -8.18 15.10 -3.14
CA PRO A 498 -9.04 13.99 -2.77
C PRO A 498 -10.31 14.47 -2.05
N ASN A 499 -11.44 13.88 -2.45
CA ASN A 499 -12.69 13.89 -1.69
C ASN A 499 -12.71 12.71 -0.69
N ARG A 500 -13.76 12.60 0.13
CA ARG A 500 -13.88 11.53 1.15
C ARG A 500 -13.75 10.10 0.59
N ASP A 501 -14.19 9.88 -0.65
CA ASP A 501 -14.23 8.55 -1.26
C ASP A 501 -12.82 8.16 -1.74
N ASP A 502 -12.06 9.13 -2.28
CA ASP A 502 -10.61 8.98 -2.54
C ASP A 502 -9.80 8.78 -1.25
N VAL A 503 -10.18 9.48 -0.17
CA VAL A 503 -9.57 9.33 1.17
C VAL A 503 -9.77 7.88 1.67
N LYS A 504 -11.00 7.35 1.62
CA LYS A 504 -11.27 5.95 1.98
C LYS A 504 -10.45 4.98 1.13
N ALA A 505 -10.43 5.17 -0.20
CA ALA A 505 -9.68 4.31 -1.12
C ALA A 505 -8.17 4.30 -0.79
N GLY A 506 -7.59 5.47 -0.52
CA GLY A 506 -6.19 5.61 -0.11
C GLY A 506 -5.91 4.92 1.24
N VAL A 507 -6.75 5.15 2.26
CA VAL A 507 -6.55 4.56 3.59
C VAL A 507 -6.67 3.03 3.55
N ILE A 508 -7.69 2.48 2.88
CA ILE A 508 -7.86 1.02 2.76
C ILE A 508 -6.69 0.39 1.99
N ALA A 509 -6.26 0.97 0.87
CA ALA A 509 -5.08 0.49 0.13
C ALA A 509 -3.81 0.46 0.99
N TYR A 510 -3.64 1.45 1.87
CA TYR A 510 -2.47 1.54 2.75
C TYR A 510 -2.56 0.70 4.01
N LYS A 511 -3.75 0.43 4.58
CA LYS A 511 -3.89 -0.58 5.64
C LYS A 511 -3.67 -1.99 5.11
N ILE A 512 -4.02 -2.27 3.85
CA ILE A 512 -3.60 -3.51 3.16
C ILE A 512 -2.06 -3.57 3.05
N ALA A 513 -1.41 -2.50 2.58
CA ALA A 513 0.05 -2.46 2.43
C ALA A 513 0.80 -2.59 3.77
N ALA A 514 0.32 -1.91 4.82
CA ALA A 514 0.86 -1.98 6.18
C ALA A 514 0.70 -3.38 6.78
N HIS A 515 -0.49 -3.98 6.69
CA HIS A 515 -0.73 -5.33 7.20
C HIS A 515 0.07 -6.39 6.43
N ALA A 516 0.18 -6.27 5.10
CA ALA A 516 1.04 -7.13 4.29
C ALA A 516 2.52 -7.01 4.67
N ALA A 517 2.98 -5.81 5.04
CA ALA A 517 4.31 -5.60 5.58
C ALA A 517 4.48 -6.24 6.97
N ASP A 518 3.49 -6.16 7.86
CA ASP A 518 3.51 -6.81 9.18
C ASP A 518 3.50 -8.34 9.09
N LEU A 519 2.76 -8.92 8.13
CA LEU A 519 2.84 -10.34 7.80
C LEU A 519 4.24 -10.73 7.31
N ALA A 520 4.82 -9.95 6.38
CA ALA A 520 6.16 -10.19 5.86
C ALA A 520 7.28 -10.00 6.90
N LYS A 521 7.07 -9.14 7.90
CA LYS A 521 7.92 -8.98 9.10
C LYS A 521 7.77 -10.14 10.10
N GLY A 522 6.74 -10.98 9.97
CA GLY A 522 6.39 -11.99 10.97
C GLY A 522 5.92 -11.36 12.30
N HIS A 523 5.26 -10.20 12.24
CA HIS A 523 4.85 -9.46 13.44
C HIS A 523 3.90 -10.30 14.32
N PRO A 524 4.12 -10.37 15.64
CA PRO A 524 3.24 -11.08 16.56
C PRO A 524 1.76 -10.73 16.33
N HIS A 525 0.92 -11.76 16.27
CA HIS A 525 -0.53 -11.69 16.09
C HIS A 525 -1.06 -11.11 14.76
N ALA A 526 -0.22 -10.72 13.79
CA ALA A 526 -0.70 -10.21 12.49
C ALA A 526 -1.51 -11.28 11.72
N GLN A 527 -0.93 -12.46 11.50
CA GLN A 527 -1.57 -13.56 10.76
C GLN A 527 -2.89 -14.04 11.38
N ALA A 528 -3.10 -13.85 12.69
CA ALA A 528 -4.33 -14.26 13.35
C ALA A 528 -5.58 -13.59 12.76
N TRP A 529 -5.44 -12.43 12.10
CA TRP A 529 -6.53 -11.77 11.38
C TRP A 529 -6.88 -12.50 10.08
N ASP A 530 -5.86 -12.81 9.26
CA ASP A 530 -5.99 -13.58 8.02
C ASP A 530 -6.52 -14.99 8.28
N ASP A 531 -6.04 -15.64 9.34
CA ASP A 531 -6.46 -16.98 9.77
C ASP A 531 -7.95 -16.97 10.17
N ALA A 532 -8.39 -16.00 10.99
CA ALA A 532 -9.79 -15.87 11.40
C ALA A 532 -10.73 -15.60 10.21
N LEU A 533 -10.33 -14.71 9.29
CA LEU A 533 -11.11 -14.39 8.09
C LEU A 533 -11.14 -15.57 7.12
N SER A 534 -10.03 -16.28 6.95
CA SER A 534 -9.92 -17.47 6.09
C SER A 534 -10.68 -18.66 6.65
N LYS A 535 -10.72 -18.82 7.98
CA LYS A 535 -11.58 -19.79 8.66
C LYS A 535 -13.06 -19.47 8.44
N ALA A 536 -13.48 -18.22 8.64
CA ALA A 536 -14.85 -17.79 8.36
C ALA A 536 -15.25 -18.01 6.88
N ARG A 537 -14.32 -17.79 5.95
CA ARG A 537 -14.49 -18.09 4.52
C ARG A 537 -14.67 -19.59 4.23
N PHE A 538 -13.82 -20.44 4.80
CA PHE A 538 -13.89 -21.89 4.60
C PHE A 538 -15.13 -22.53 5.23
N GLU A 539 -15.57 -21.99 6.38
CA GLU A 539 -16.78 -22.40 7.10
C GLU A 539 -18.07 -21.73 6.56
N PHE A 540 -17.98 -20.97 5.46
CA PHE A 540 -19.09 -20.23 4.83
C PHE A 540 -19.87 -19.29 5.76
N ARG A 541 -19.21 -18.80 6.82
CA ARG A 541 -19.73 -17.77 7.73
C ARG A 541 -19.63 -16.39 7.07
N TRP A 542 -20.37 -16.16 5.98
CA TRP A 542 -20.27 -14.96 5.14
C TRP A 542 -20.32 -13.65 5.94
N MET A 543 -21.28 -13.52 6.86
CA MET A 543 -21.41 -12.32 7.71
C MET A 543 -20.22 -12.09 8.65
N ASP A 544 -19.51 -13.14 9.05
CA ASP A 544 -18.28 -13.03 9.84
C ASP A 544 -17.08 -12.68 8.93
N GLN A 545 -16.99 -13.29 7.74
CA GLN A 545 -15.98 -12.93 6.74
C GLN A 545 -16.08 -11.45 6.34
N PHE A 546 -17.29 -10.92 6.18
CA PHE A 546 -17.51 -9.50 5.92
C PHE A 546 -17.09 -8.65 7.12
N ALA A 547 -17.60 -8.93 8.33
CA ALA A 547 -17.31 -8.16 9.54
C ALA A 547 -15.82 -8.17 9.95
N LEU A 548 -15.08 -9.24 9.63
CA LEU A 548 -13.64 -9.34 9.82
C LEU A 548 -12.83 -8.55 8.78
N SER A 549 -13.40 -8.16 7.63
CA SER A 549 -12.63 -7.45 6.60
C SER A 549 -12.36 -5.98 6.95
N LEU A 550 -11.40 -5.34 6.26
CA LEU A 550 -11.09 -3.91 6.40
C LEU A 550 -12.27 -3.02 5.97
N ASP A 551 -13.14 -3.50 5.09
CA ASP A 551 -14.29 -2.76 4.56
C ASP A 551 -15.53 -3.67 4.44
N PRO A 552 -16.21 -3.99 5.56
CA PRO A 552 -17.27 -4.99 5.61
C PRO A 552 -18.43 -4.73 4.66
N MET A 553 -18.83 -3.47 4.49
CA MET A 553 -19.97 -3.11 3.67
C MET A 553 -19.70 -3.29 2.18
N THR A 554 -18.48 -2.97 1.71
CA THR A 554 -18.09 -3.21 0.31
C THR A 554 -17.85 -4.71 0.05
N ALA A 555 -17.30 -5.45 1.01
CA ALA A 555 -17.17 -6.90 0.90
C ALA A 555 -18.54 -7.61 0.79
N MET A 556 -19.54 -7.12 1.54
CA MET A 556 -20.91 -7.61 1.48
C MET A 556 -21.64 -7.19 0.20
N SER A 557 -21.51 -5.93 -0.24
CA SER A 557 -22.22 -5.45 -1.45
C SER A 557 -21.78 -6.17 -2.72
N PHE A 558 -20.46 -6.43 -2.89
CA PHE A 558 -19.94 -7.14 -4.06
C PHE A 558 -20.40 -8.61 -4.13
N HIS A 559 -20.71 -9.25 -2.99
CA HIS A 559 -21.38 -10.55 -2.97
C HIS A 559 -22.85 -10.41 -3.40
N ASP A 560 -23.55 -9.43 -2.80
CA ASP A 560 -24.98 -9.24 -2.93
C ASP A 560 -25.43 -8.70 -4.30
N GLU A 561 -24.53 -8.11 -5.09
CA GLU A 561 -24.75 -7.82 -6.52
C GLU A 561 -25.19 -9.05 -7.34
N THR A 562 -24.85 -10.27 -6.88
CA THR A 562 -25.22 -11.52 -7.56
C THR A 562 -26.03 -12.48 -6.70
N LEU A 563 -25.89 -12.43 -5.37
CA LEU A 563 -26.59 -13.30 -4.42
C LEU A 563 -27.13 -12.51 -3.21
N PRO A 564 -28.11 -11.60 -3.41
CA PRO A 564 -28.56 -10.67 -2.36
C PRO A 564 -29.36 -11.30 -1.23
N SER A 565 -29.95 -12.48 -1.43
CA SER A 565 -30.89 -13.08 -0.47
C SER A 565 -30.21 -13.53 0.83
N ASP A 566 -30.93 -13.44 1.95
CA ASP A 566 -30.42 -13.84 3.27
C ASP A 566 -29.96 -15.30 3.30
N GLY A 567 -30.66 -16.18 2.57
CA GLY A 567 -30.27 -17.59 2.42
C GLY A 567 -28.92 -17.81 1.73
N ALA A 568 -28.42 -16.84 0.95
CA ALA A 568 -27.07 -16.90 0.39
C ALA A 568 -25.98 -16.63 1.44
N LYS A 569 -26.30 -15.89 2.53
CA LYS A 569 -25.38 -15.60 3.63
C LYS A 569 -25.02 -16.84 4.48
N VAL A 570 -25.65 -17.98 4.20
CA VAL A 570 -25.35 -19.31 4.76
C VAL A 570 -25.16 -20.38 3.65
N ALA A 571 -24.98 -19.97 2.39
CA ALA A 571 -24.78 -20.89 1.28
C ALA A 571 -23.32 -21.36 1.21
N HIS A 572 -23.12 -22.66 1.00
CA HIS A 572 -21.79 -23.28 0.86
C HIS A 572 -21.19 -23.07 -0.54
N PHE A 573 -21.42 -21.90 -1.15
CA PHE A 573 -20.91 -21.47 -2.45
C PHE A 573 -21.16 -19.98 -2.65
N CYS A 574 -20.53 -19.40 -3.68
CA CYS A 574 -20.91 -18.11 -4.25
C CYS A 574 -21.15 -18.22 -5.76
N SER A 575 -21.57 -17.13 -6.40
CA SER A 575 -21.87 -17.05 -7.84
C SER A 575 -20.70 -17.44 -8.75
N MET A 576 -19.45 -17.31 -8.29
CA MET A 576 -18.23 -17.61 -9.05
C MET A 576 -18.10 -19.08 -9.48
N CYS A 577 -18.57 -20.02 -8.64
CA CYS A 577 -18.50 -21.47 -8.90
C CYS A 577 -19.87 -22.16 -8.87
N GLY A 578 -20.87 -21.53 -8.24
CA GLY A 578 -22.16 -22.16 -7.97
C GLY A 578 -22.08 -23.36 -7.01
N PRO A 579 -23.22 -24.01 -6.73
CA PRO A 579 -23.33 -25.05 -5.69
C PRO A 579 -22.58 -26.34 -5.99
N LYS A 580 -22.22 -26.62 -7.25
CA LYS A 580 -21.62 -27.91 -7.66
C LYS A 580 -20.09 -27.90 -7.77
N PHE A 581 -19.47 -26.72 -7.89
CA PHE A 581 -18.05 -26.60 -8.18
C PHE A 581 -17.29 -25.72 -7.18
N CYS A 582 -17.90 -25.36 -6.05
CA CYS A 582 -17.19 -24.65 -4.98
C CYS A 582 -16.14 -25.59 -4.35
N SER A 583 -14.86 -25.27 -4.53
CA SER A 583 -13.72 -26.08 -4.06
C SER A 583 -13.71 -26.31 -2.55
N MET A 584 -14.07 -25.29 -1.77
CA MET A 584 -14.16 -25.38 -0.31
C MET A 584 -15.28 -26.34 0.12
N LYS A 585 -16.41 -26.37 -0.59
CA LYS A 585 -17.50 -27.34 -0.34
C LYS A 585 -17.08 -28.77 -0.67
N ILE A 586 -16.41 -28.96 -1.81
CA ILE A 586 -15.84 -30.26 -2.18
C ILE A 586 -14.83 -30.72 -1.10
N THR A 587 -14.04 -29.81 -0.53
CA THR A 587 -13.10 -30.11 0.56
C THR A 587 -13.82 -30.43 1.89
N GLU A 588 -14.91 -29.73 2.22
CA GLU A 588 -15.77 -30.04 3.37
C GLU A 588 -16.32 -31.47 3.28
N ASP A 589 -16.84 -31.87 2.12
CA ASP A 589 -17.41 -33.20 1.91
C ASP A 589 -16.34 -34.30 1.87
N VAL A 590 -15.15 -34.02 1.32
CA VAL A 590 -13.97 -34.89 1.39
C VAL A 590 -13.50 -35.09 2.84
N ARG A 591 -13.47 -34.02 3.67
CA ARG A 591 -13.13 -34.13 5.10
C ARG A 591 -14.15 -34.98 5.85
N LYS A 592 -15.45 -34.76 5.64
CA LYS A 592 -16.53 -35.57 6.23
C LYS A 592 -16.48 -37.04 5.81
N TYR A 593 -16.09 -37.34 4.57
CA TYR A 593 -15.80 -38.70 4.12
C TYR A 593 -14.60 -39.30 4.88
N ALA A 594 -13.49 -38.56 4.95
CA ALA A 594 -12.26 -39.01 5.60
C ALA A 594 -12.39 -39.16 7.13
N GLU A 595 -13.24 -38.37 7.80
CA GLU A 595 -13.60 -38.56 9.21
C GLU A 595 -14.32 -39.90 9.45
N LYS A 596 -15.20 -40.31 8.52
CA LYS A 596 -15.99 -41.53 8.63
C LYS A 596 -15.25 -42.79 8.18
N TYR A 597 -14.32 -42.69 7.23
CA TYR A 597 -13.67 -43.84 6.58
C TYR A 597 -12.13 -43.83 6.62
N GLY A 598 -11.50 -42.74 7.07
CA GLY A 598 -10.06 -42.52 6.99
C GLY A 598 -9.59 -42.02 5.61
N TYR A 599 -8.39 -41.43 5.58
CA TYR A 599 -7.67 -41.06 4.36
C TYR A 599 -6.99 -42.31 3.72
N GLY A 600 -7.76 -43.36 3.48
CA GLY A 600 -7.27 -44.63 2.91
C GLY A 600 -6.81 -44.50 1.45
N THR A 601 -6.30 -45.59 0.88
CA THR A 601 -5.86 -45.55 -0.54
C THR A 601 -7.07 -45.38 -1.47
N ALA A 602 -6.83 -44.90 -2.71
CA ALA A 602 -7.88 -44.76 -3.72
C ALA A 602 -8.61 -46.10 -3.99
N GLU A 603 -7.91 -47.22 -3.89
CA GLU A 603 -8.46 -48.57 -4.07
C GLU A 603 -9.33 -48.99 -2.88
N GLU A 604 -8.94 -48.67 -1.64
CA GLU A 604 -9.79 -48.87 -0.47
C GLU A 604 -11.08 -48.04 -0.52
N ALA A 605 -10.97 -46.77 -0.92
CA ALA A 605 -12.11 -45.86 -1.07
C ALA A 605 -13.06 -46.34 -2.18
N LEU A 606 -12.51 -46.83 -3.30
CA LEU A 606 -13.29 -47.37 -4.42
C LEU A 606 -13.98 -48.69 -4.07
N LEU A 607 -13.29 -49.64 -3.42
CA LEU A 607 -13.88 -50.88 -2.93
C LEU A 607 -15.04 -50.60 -1.96
N ARG A 608 -14.83 -49.75 -0.94
CA ARG A 608 -15.88 -49.40 0.03
C ARG A 608 -17.04 -48.62 -0.63
N GLY A 609 -16.76 -47.81 -1.64
CA GLY A 609 -17.78 -47.11 -2.43
C GLY A 609 -18.64 -48.09 -3.25
N MET A 610 -18.02 -49.08 -3.87
CA MET A 610 -18.71 -50.16 -4.59
C MET A 610 -19.52 -51.05 -3.65
N ASP A 611 -18.99 -51.43 -2.48
CA ASP A 611 -19.71 -52.20 -1.46
C ASP A 611 -20.92 -51.43 -0.91
N ALA A 612 -20.77 -50.13 -0.64
CA ALA A 612 -21.86 -49.27 -0.18
C ALA A 612 -22.97 -49.13 -1.23
N MET A 613 -22.63 -48.86 -2.50
CA MET A 613 -23.58 -48.80 -3.61
C MET A 613 -24.26 -50.17 -3.85
N SER A 614 -23.51 -51.27 -3.74
CA SER A 614 -24.04 -52.63 -3.84
C SER A 614 -25.03 -52.93 -2.70
N ALA A 615 -24.73 -52.49 -1.48
CA ALA A 615 -25.63 -52.61 -0.33
C ALA A 615 -26.89 -51.75 -0.49
N GLU A 616 -26.79 -50.51 -0.99
CA GLU A 616 -27.96 -49.69 -1.32
C GLU A 616 -28.81 -50.34 -2.41
N PHE A 617 -28.21 -50.88 -3.47
CA PHE A 617 -28.93 -51.58 -4.54
C PHE A 617 -29.60 -52.89 -4.06
N GLN A 618 -28.97 -53.61 -3.14
CA GLN A 618 -29.53 -54.80 -2.47
C GLN A 618 -30.65 -54.48 -1.47
N ALA A 619 -30.63 -53.29 -0.86
CA ALA A 619 -31.64 -52.79 0.06
C ALA A 619 -32.84 -52.16 -0.68
N ALA A 620 -32.57 -51.42 -1.77
CA ALA A 620 -33.55 -50.78 -2.64
C ALA A 620 -34.26 -51.78 -3.58
N LYS A 621 -34.74 -52.91 -3.01
CA LYS A 621 -35.51 -53.97 -3.67
C LYS A 621 -36.90 -53.49 -4.11
N LYS A 622 -36.96 -52.55 -5.05
CA LYS A 622 -38.08 -52.45 -5.98
C LYS A 622 -38.07 -53.72 -6.82
N THR A 623 -39.15 -54.49 -6.73
CA THR A 623 -39.36 -55.68 -7.56
C THR A 623 -39.35 -55.29 -9.03
N ILE A 624 -38.70 -56.10 -9.88
CA ILE A 624 -38.85 -55.99 -11.34
C ILE A 624 -40.22 -56.59 -11.72
N SER A 625 -41.23 -55.78 -11.44
CA SER A 625 -42.62 -55.89 -11.87
C SER A 625 -42.97 -54.52 -12.43
N GLY A 626 -43.34 -54.44 -13.71
CA GLY A 626 -43.64 -53.16 -14.35
C GLY A 626 -44.76 -52.38 -13.67
N GLU A 627 -44.89 -51.10 -14.04
CA GLU A 627 -45.92 -50.16 -13.55
C GLU A 627 -45.75 -49.68 -12.09
N GLN A 628 -44.75 -48.81 -11.88
CA GLN A 628 -44.83 -47.76 -10.86
C GLN A 628 -44.43 -46.40 -11.46
N HIS A 629 -45.42 -45.53 -11.70
CA HIS A 629 -45.18 -44.10 -11.80
C HIS A 629 -45.10 -43.50 -10.39
N GLY A 630 -44.03 -42.76 -10.11
CA GLY A 630 -43.80 -42.09 -8.83
C GLY A 630 -42.48 -41.34 -8.85
N GLU A 631 -42.43 -40.22 -8.14
CA GLU A 631 -41.26 -39.34 -8.09
C GLU A 631 -40.06 -40.03 -7.40
N ALA A 632 -38.85 -39.55 -7.70
CA ALA A 632 -37.55 -40.16 -7.33
C ALA A 632 -37.26 -41.54 -7.98
N GLY A 633 -36.81 -41.50 -9.23
CA GLY A 633 -36.09 -42.57 -9.91
C GLY A 633 -34.88 -42.00 -10.68
N GLY A 634 -33.70 -42.59 -10.52
CA GLY A 634 -32.46 -42.14 -11.18
C GLY A 634 -32.32 -42.77 -12.57
N GLU A 635 -32.91 -42.16 -13.60
CA GLU A 635 -32.84 -42.66 -14.98
C GLU A 635 -31.56 -42.20 -15.69
N ILE A 636 -30.61 -43.11 -15.87
CA ILE A 636 -29.48 -42.91 -16.78
C ILE A 636 -29.94 -43.17 -18.21
N TYR A 637 -30.35 -42.10 -18.90
CA TYR A 637 -30.63 -42.14 -20.32
C TYR A 637 -29.34 -42.35 -21.13
N LEU A 638 -29.08 -43.58 -21.55
CA LEU A 638 -28.24 -43.84 -22.73
C LEU A 638 -29.12 -43.71 -23.99
N PRO A 639 -28.70 -42.94 -25.02
CA PRO A 639 -29.37 -42.93 -26.30
C PRO A 639 -29.44 -44.33 -26.93
N GLU A 640 -30.55 -44.64 -27.60
CA GLU A 640 -30.81 -45.94 -28.23
C GLU A 640 -29.76 -46.27 -29.31
N ASP A 641 -29.27 -45.24 -29.97
CA ASP A 641 -28.13 -45.22 -30.91
C ASP A 641 -26.79 -45.65 -30.28
N TYR A 642 -26.61 -45.56 -28.95
CA TYR A 642 -25.43 -46.11 -28.26
C TYR A 642 -25.51 -47.63 -28.00
N VAL A 643 -26.72 -48.20 -28.03
CA VAL A 643 -26.93 -49.65 -27.88
C VAL A 643 -26.81 -50.34 -29.25
N ASN A 644 -27.50 -49.80 -30.26
CA ASN A 644 -27.55 -50.39 -31.60
C ASN A 644 -26.23 -50.32 -32.39
N SER A 645 -25.26 -49.49 -31.97
CA SER A 645 -23.97 -49.29 -32.66
C SER A 645 -22.90 -50.36 -32.37
N LYS A 646 -23.23 -51.46 -31.65
CA LYS A 646 -22.27 -52.53 -31.31
C LYS A 646 -22.47 -53.88 -32.00
N GLU A 647 -23.56 -54.11 -32.74
CA GLU A 647 -23.77 -55.39 -33.45
C GLU A 647 -23.33 -55.37 -34.94
N SER A 648 -22.94 -54.22 -35.50
CA SER A 648 -22.75 -54.05 -36.95
C SER A 648 -21.39 -53.54 -37.39
N ASP A 649 -20.27 -54.03 -36.83
CA ASP A 649 -18.94 -53.75 -37.39
C ASP A 649 -17.94 -54.92 -37.27
N TYR A 650 -18.32 -56.07 -37.84
CA TYR A 650 -17.45 -57.25 -37.98
C TYR A 650 -17.26 -57.65 -39.46
N ASN A 651 -16.97 -56.71 -40.36
CA ASN A 651 -16.38 -57.04 -41.68
C ASN A 651 -15.73 -55.87 -42.47
N MET A 652 -14.40 -55.92 -42.57
CA MET A 652 -13.59 -55.62 -43.78
C MET A 652 -13.81 -54.31 -44.59
N LYS A 653 -12.88 -53.33 -44.46
CA LYS A 653 -11.78 -53.08 -45.44
C LYS A 653 -10.87 -51.88 -45.10
N HIS A 654 -9.66 -51.88 -45.67
CA HIS A 654 -8.69 -50.78 -45.57
C HIS A 654 -9.05 -49.58 -46.46
N HIS A 655 -8.75 -48.35 -46.00
CA HIS A 655 -7.68 -47.50 -46.57
C HIS A 655 -7.34 -46.34 -45.60
N PRO A 656 -6.15 -45.70 -45.68
CA PRO A 656 -5.65 -44.83 -44.61
C PRO A 656 -5.91 -43.34 -44.83
N SER A 657 -6.29 -42.64 -43.75
CA SER A 657 -6.41 -41.17 -43.68
C SER A 657 -5.55 -40.63 -42.55
N ARG A 658 -4.53 -39.81 -42.86
CA ARG A 658 -3.73 -39.10 -41.85
C ARG A 658 -4.48 -37.88 -41.33
N ALA A 659 -4.99 -37.94 -40.10
CA ALA A 659 -5.36 -36.74 -39.35
C ALA A 659 -4.10 -36.12 -38.72
N ILE A 660 -3.75 -34.89 -39.12
CA ILE A 660 -2.66 -34.12 -38.52
C ILE A 660 -3.28 -33.26 -37.40
N ILE A 661 -2.91 -33.55 -36.15
CA ILE A 661 -3.31 -32.71 -35.01
C ILE A 661 -2.29 -31.57 -34.87
N HIS A 662 -2.76 -30.32 -35.03
CA HIS A 662 -1.95 -29.14 -34.78
C HIS A 662 -1.91 -28.82 -33.27
N PHE A 663 -0.72 -28.79 -32.69
CA PHE A 663 -0.47 -28.25 -31.35
C PHE A 663 -0.17 -26.75 -31.39
N PRO A 664 -0.50 -25.98 -30.34
CA PRO A 664 -0.28 -24.53 -30.30
C PRO A 664 1.21 -24.16 -30.17
N PRO A 665 1.64 -22.95 -30.61
CA PRO A 665 3.06 -22.67 -30.86
C PRO A 665 4.00 -22.63 -29.64
N HIS A 666 3.47 -22.44 -28.43
CA HIS A 666 4.30 -22.15 -27.24
C HIS A 666 5.18 -23.33 -26.80
N ALA A 667 4.75 -24.58 -26.99
CA ALA A 667 5.53 -25.77 -26.63
C ALA A 667 6.82 -25.93 -27.43
N ILE A 668 6.92 -25.33 -28.63
CA ILE A 668 8.07 -25.46 -29.52
C ILE A 668 9.21 -24.51 -29.10
N MET A 669 8.88 -23.37 -28.48
CA MET A 669 9.86 -22.31 -28.21
C MET A 669 10.82 -22.63 -27.05
N HIS A 670 10.34 -23.29 -26.00
CA HIS A 670 11.19 -23.70 -24.86
C HIS A 670 12.26 -24.73 -25.28
N THR A 671 11.88 -25.73 -26.08
CA THR A 671 12.78 -26.77 -26.59
C THR A 671 13.90 -26.20 -27.48
N LEU A 672 13.61 -25.13 -28.24
CA LEU A 672 14.61 -24.41 -29.04
C LEU A 672 15.58 -23.57 -28.18
N LEU A 673 15.09 -22.94 -27.11
CA LEU A 673 15.93 -22.16 -26.19
C LEU A 673 16.87 -23.06 -25.39
N LEU A 674 16.37 -24.17 -24.82
CA LEU A 674 17.20 -25.18 -24.13
C LEU A 674 18.28 -25.76 -25.05
N ARG A 675 17.93 -26.10 -26.31
CA ARG A 675 18.92 -26.61 -27.28
C ARG A 675 19.99 -25.58 -27.65
N LYS A 676 19.64 -24.29 -27.78
CA LYS A 676 20.62 -23.20 -27.93
C LYS A 676 21.54 -23.07 -26.71
N TRP A 677 21.02 -23.21 -25.49
CA TRP A 677 21.82 -23.11 -24.27
C TRP A 677 22.85 -24.25 -24.18
N PHE A 678 22.42 -25.51 -24.35
CA PHE A 678 23.32 -26.67 -24.30
C PHE A 678 24.37 -26.64 -25.42
N ALA A 679 24.00 -26.28 -26.65
CA ALA A 679 24.94 -26.20 -27.78
C ALA A 679 26.07 -25.18 -27.56
N ASN A 680 25.81 -24.11 -26.80
CA ASN A 680 26.80 -23.07 -26.50
C ASN A 680 27.71 -23.41 -25.30
N HIS A 681 27.30 -24.31 -24.39
CA HIS A 681 28.02 -24.55 -23.13
C HIS A 681 28.65 -25.94 -22.98
N LEU A 682 28.14 -26.96 -23.70
CA LEU A 682 28.69 -28.33 -23.69
C LEU A 682 28.82 -28.90 -25.12
N PRO A 683 29.77 -28.41 -25.94
CA PRO A 683 29.91 -28.82 -27.35
C PRO A 683 30.40 -30.27 -27.55
N CYS A 684 30.83 -30.95 -26.49
CA CYS A 684 31.47 -32.28 -26.55
C CYS A 684 30.80 -33.29 -25.60
N LEU A 685 29.66 -33.90 -26.00
CA LEU A 685 29.16 -35.23 -25.54
C LEU A 685 27.80 -35.60 -26.20
N GLY A 686 27.76 -35.73 -27.53
CA GLY A 686 26.52 -35.95 -28.31
C GLY A 686 25.71 -37.23 -28.03
N VAL A 687 26.19 -38.11 -27.15
CA VAL A 687 25.50 -39.35 -26.73
C VAL A 687 24.74 -39.17 -25.40
N CYS A 688 25.20 -38.28 -24.51
CA CYS A 688 24.53 -38.04 -23.22
C CYS A 688 23.22 -37.25 -23.37
N GLN A 689 23.18 -36.30 -24.32
CA GLN A 689 22.11 -35.32 -24.45
C GLN A 689 20.71 -35.96 -24.56
N ARG A 690 20.55 -37.00 -25.40
CA ARG A 690 19.23 -37.65 -25.61
C ARG A 690 18.74 -38.46 -24.40
N LYS A 691 19.65 -39.02 -23.59
CA LYS A 691 19.28 -39.72 -22.36
C LYS A 691 18.90 -38.75 -21.25
N MET A 692 19.54 -37.58 -21.20
CA MET A 692 19.19 -36.51 -20.26
C MET A 692 17.86 -35.82 -20.63
N GLU A 693 17.61 -35.58 -21.93
CA GLU A 693 16.29 -35.16 -22.45
C GLU A 693 15.19 -36.16 -22.01
N TYR A 694 15.44 -37.48 -22.08
CA TYR A 694 14.46 -38.51 -21.67
C TYR A 694 14.22 -38.56 -20.16
N LEU A 695 15.27 -38.50 -19.33
CA LEU A 695 15.13 -38.56 -17.87
C LEU A 695 14.39 -37.35 -17.29
N MET A 696 14.68 -36.14 -17.80
CA MET A 696 13.94 -34.93 -17.44
C MET A 696 12.48 -34.99 -17.90
N HIS A 697 12.17 -35.66 -19.01
CA HIS A 697 10.79 -35.79 -19.48
C HIS A 697 9.95 -36.67 -18.53
N ILE A 698 10.55 -37.72 -17.97
CA ILE A 698 9.90 -38.57 -16.94
C ILE A 698 9.66 -37.76 -15.66
N ILE A 699 10.69 -37.09 -15.13
CA ILE A 699 10.58 -36.26 -13.91
C ILE A 699 9.51 -35.17 -14.06
N LEU A 700 9.41 -34.52 -15.23
CA LEU A 700 8.34 -33.56 -15.52
C LEU A 700 6.96 -34.23 -15.61
N GLN A 701 6.87 -35.44 -16.18
CA GLN A 701 5.62 -36.21 -16.23
C GLN A 701 5.13 -36.55 -14.80
N ASP A 702 6.02 -37.00 -13.93
CA ASP A 702 5.69 -37.46 -12.59
C ASP A 702 5.35 -36.30 -11.64
N CYS A 703 6.03 -35.16 -11.77
CA CYS A 703 5.63 -33.90 -11.11
C CYS A 703 4.26 -33.40 -11.58
N ILE A 704 3.92 -33.52 -12.87
CA ILE A 704 2.60 -33.15 -13.40
C ILE A 704 1.50 -34.12 -12.93
N ASN A 705 1.84 -35.40 -12.74
CA ASN A 705 0.91 -36.45 -12.30
C ASN A 705 0.80 -36.58 -10.76
N GLY A 706 1.64 -35.89 -9.99
CA GLY A 706 1.57 -35.85 -8.52
C GLY A 706 2.01 -37.13 -7.79
N VAL A 707 2.87 -37.96 -8.40
CA VAL A 707 3.24 -39.29 -7.86
C VAL A 707 4.40 -39.19 -6.86
N ASN A 708 4.11 -39.37 -5.57
CA ASN A 708 5.11 -39.42 -4.50
C ASN A 708 5.45 -40.88 -4.12
N HIS A 709 6.34 -41.54 -4.86
CA HIS A 709 6.92 -42.83 -4.45
C HIS A 709 8.44 -42.88 -4.64
N LEU A 710 9.12 -43.52 -3.68
CA LEU A 710 10.56 -43.75 -3.68
C LEU A 710 10.87 -45.12 -4.29
N GLU A 711 11.36 -45.16 -5.52
CA GLU A 711 12.02 -46.35 -6.09
C GLU A 711 13.40 -46.00 -6.67
N GLU A 712 14.40 -46.85 -6.43
CA GLU A 712 15.73 -46.71 -7.02
C GLU A 712 15.74 -47.24 -8.45
N HIS A 713 15.76 -46.35 -9.45
CA HIS A 713 15.87 -46.72 -10.87
C HIS A 713 17.30 -47.18 -11.26
N GLY A 714 17.67 -48.38 -10.80
CA GLY A 714 18.92 -49.06 -11.15
C GLY A 714 18.94 -49.61 -12.58
N ALA A 715 19.40 -48.82 -13.55
CA ALA A 715 19.54 -49.25 -14.94
C ALA A 715 20.80 -50.11 -15.18
N SER A 716 20.63 -51.42 -15.37
CA SER A 716 21.72 -52.34 -15.71
C SER A 716 22.09 -52.30 -17.21
N PHE A 717 23.38 -52.37 -17.53
CA PHE A 717 23.89 -52.31 -18.90
C PHE A 717 24.13 -53.72 -19.47
N PRO A 718 23.71 -54.02 -20.71
CA PRO A 718 24.23 -55.15 -21.47
C PRO A 718 25.74 -54.99 -21.70
N ALA A 719 26.51 -56.06 -21.51
CA ALA A 719 27.97 -56.01 -21.58
C ALA A 719 28.47 -55.72 -23.01
N GLY A 720 29.29 -54.68 -23.19
CA GLY A 720 29.83 -54.37 -24.51
C GLY A 720 30.55 -53.04 -24.77
N ILE A 721 30.76 -52.17 -23.78
CA ILE A 721 31.63 -50.97 -23.88
C ILE A 721 32.25 -50.69 -22.50
N SER A 722 33.53 -50.29 -22.48
CA SER A 722 34.28 -50.04 -21.24
C SER A 722 34.13 -48.60 -20.74
N GLY A 723 33.50 -48.41 -19.58
CA GLY A 723 33.45 -47.11 -18.89
C GLY A 723 32.31 -46.99 -17.88
N ASN A 724 32.56 -47.36 -16.62
CA ASN A 724 31.58 -47.17 -15.55
C ASN A 724 31.46 -45.68 -15.22
N CYS A 725 30.24 -45.15 -15.27
CA CYS A 725 29.88 -43.84 -14.75
C CYS A 725 28.57 -43.97 -13.97
N ALA A 726 28.57 -43.56 -12.71
CA ALA A 726 27.42 -43.63 -11.83
C ALA A 726 26.93 -42.22 -11.50
N LEU A 727 25.61 -42.00 -11.57
CA LEU A 727 24.95 -40.87 -10.94
C LEU A 727 24.36 -41.33 -9.61
N TYR A 728 24.41 -40.44 -8.62
CA TYR A 728 23.66 -40.57 -7.38
C TYR A 728 22.88 -39.27 -7.15
N THR A 729 21.62 -39.41 -6.75
CA THR A 729 20.79 -38.35 -6.16
C THR A 729 20.65 -38.63 -4.67
N GLN A 730 20.72 -37.59 -3.84
CA GLN A 730 20.61 -37.73 -2.39
C GLN A 730 19.71 -36.62 -1.85
N PHE A 731 18.61 -37.01 -1.21
CA PHE A 731 17.66 -36.08 -0.59
C PHE A 731 17.90 -36.04 0.92
N GLY A 732 17.94 -34.84 1.50
CA GLY A 732 18.03 -34.64 2.95
C GLY A 732 16.67 -34.84 3.65
N PRO A 733 16.66 -35.05 4.98
CA PRO A 733 15.42 -35.21 5.74
C PRO A 733 14.57 -33.94 5.69
N ALA A 734 13.26 -34.11 5.50
CA ALA A 734 12.31 -33.02 5.30
C ALA A 734 11.98 -32.28 6.61
N ASN A 735 12.78 -31.28 6.99
CA ASN A 735 12.41 -30.30 8.02
C ASN A 735 13.15 -28.94 7.91
N THR A 736 13.50 -28.51 6.69
CA THR A 736 14.04 -27.17 6.40
C THR A 736 13.56 -26.67 5.03
N GLU A 737 13.25 -25.38 4.90
CA GLU A 737 12.49 -24.75 3.80
C GLU A 737 13.16 -24.72 2.40
N LYS A 738 14.20 -25.50 2.14
CA LYS A 738 14.86 -25.58 0.82
C LYS A 738 15.23 -27.01 0.46
N GLN A 739 14.51 -27.61 -0.48
CA GLN A 739 14.98 -28.80 -1.19
C GLN A 739 16.17 -28.44 -2.08
N GLN A 740 17.26 -29.20 -1.99
CA GLN A 740 18.38 -29.13 -2.93
C GLN A 740 18.47 -30.42 -3.72
N ILE A 741 18.50 -30.33 -5.05
CA ILE A 741 18.86 -31.44 -5.92
C ILE A 741 20.35 -31.31 -6.23
N GLN A 742 21.15 -32.28 -5.81
CA GLN A 742 22.57 -32.35 -6.16
C GLN A 742 22.80 -33.44 -7.22
N LEU A 743 23.48 -33.08 -8.30
CA LEU A 743 23.94 -34.00 -9.34
C LEU A 743 25.45 -34.17 -9.23
N VAL A 744 25.89 -35.38 -8.85
CA VAL A 744 27.31 -35.74 -8.77
C VAL A 744 27.72 -36.53 -10.01
N ALA A 745 28.80 -36.10 -10.66
CA ALA A 745 29.42 -36.79 -11.78
C ALA A 745 30.94 -36.85 -11.58
N MET A 746 31.55 -38.01 -11.85
CA MET A 746 33.00 -38.22 -11.68
C MET A 746 33.76 -38.10 -13.02
N PRO A 747 34.58 -37.06 -13.22
CA PRO A 747 35.65 -37.10 -14.22
C PRO A 747 36.88 -37.82 -13.63
N PHE A 748 37.54 -38.67 -14.43
CA PHE A 748 38.81 -39.26 -14.02
C PHE A 748 39.87 -38.16 -13.86
N GLY A 749 40.40 -38.02 -12.63
CA GLY A 749 41.72 -37.43 -12.42
C GLY A 749 41.85 -35.90 -12.36
N HIS A 750 40.89 -35.16 -11.78
CA HIS A 750 41.20 -33.93 -10.99
C HIS A 750 39.97 -33.39 -10.22
N GLY A 751 39.85 -33.78 -8.94
CA GLY A 751 38.97 -33.13 -7.95
C GLY A 751 37.47 -33.42 -8.08
N TRP A 752 36.74 -33.18 -6.99
CA TRP A 752 35.27 -33.18 -6.99
C TRP A 752 34.77 -31.88 -7.62
N LYS A 753 33.82 -31.97 -8.57
CA LYS A 753 33.04 -30.82 -9.04
C LYS A 753 31.57 -31.00 -8.68
N VAL A 754 31.13 -30.27 -7.65
CA VAL A 754 29.71 -30.11 -7.33
C VAL A 754 29.15 -29.00 -8.21
N PHE A 755 28.09 -29.31 -8.97
CA PHE A 755 27.33 -28.30 -9.69
C PHE A 755 26.09 -27.95 -8.87
N LYS A 756 26.03 -26.71 -8.37
CA LYS A 756 24.79 -26.14 -7.85
C LYS A 756 23.90 -25.77 -9.03
N MET A 757 22.63 -26.16 -8.95
CA MET A 757 21.56 -25.55 -9.75
C MET A 757 20.73 -24.72 -8.77
N GLU A 758 20.79 -23.40 -8.91
CA GLU A 758 19.99 -22.46 -8.13
C GLU A 758 19.00 -21.78 -9.09
N GLU A 759 17.77 -21.56 -8.62
CA GLU A 759 16.64 -20.90 -9.30
C GLU A 759 16.10 -21.53 -10.59
N TYR A 760 15.03 -22.34 -10.45
CA TYR A 760 13.90 -22.39 -11.40
C TYR A 760 12.67 -23.05 -10.73
N CYS A 761 11.92 -22.28 -9.92
CA CYS A 761 10.68 -22.78 -9.29
C CYS A 761 9.64 -21.67 -9.02
N CYS A 762 9.34 -20.85 -10.03
CA CYS A 762 8.23 -19.88 -10.03
C CYS A 762 7.58 -19.84 -11.43
N MET A 763 6.71 -20.83 -11.74
CA MET A 763 5.65 -20.79 -12.77
C MET A 763 4.97 -22.18 -12.94
N ILE A 764 4.31 -22.65 -11.88
CA ILE A 764 3.10 -23.48 -11.92
C ILE A 764 2.18 -22.93 -10.83
#